data_AF-A0A6F8YXI1-F1
#
_entry.id   AF-A0A6F8YXI1-F1
#
_cell.length_a   1.000
_cell.length_b   1.000
_cell.length_c   1.000
_cell.angle_alpha   90.00
_cell.angle_beta   90.00
_cell.angle_gamma   90.00
#
_symmetry.space_group_name_H-M   'P 1'
#
loop_
_entity.id
_entity.type
_entity.pdbx_description
1 polymer ?
#
loop_
_entity_poly.entity_id
_entity_poly.type
_entity_poly.pdbx_seq_one_letter_code
_entity_poly.pdbx_strand_id
1 'polypeptide(L)'
;MRSVIGRAVAASATAVVAAAVALAVVVATPADAADDPQWAMGGHDIGNTRSNPAETILSTATVGGLRQAWAYTTRGPVSATPAVVGGAVYIPDWGGWFHKVDASTGAVVWSRSVASYVGASDTVVSRTHPVVVGDTVYIGTQTGARLLAVDTANGNLRWNVATDPHPDAVLTGGALYYDGVLYQGVSSLEFSRAGETGYDCCTFRGSLVAVDAATGARRWKSYMLPDQGPGGDIFSGASVWGSTPTVDPASNTVFVGTGQNYSVPRSAAQCQANGGTPAQCLPSWNAKDAIVALDLTTGAIKWNTGPARFDEWNFGCLPGFPPNNCPNPGPDHDTSDGTHLFDLPGPNGTTRRAVMAGQKSGEVWMLDAATGAVIWSASIGPGSTQGGIEWGTANDGRRVFFTSSNMGGAQHTLPNGQTINYSSFGALDATTGRVLWQVPEPNGGRSIGPVTYANGVVYVGSMNNWMYALDAGNGQVLWRFQGAGSSNAGPAIVGGRLYWGNGYSRGGTTSTTFYSFGLPGTPTTPPTTPPTTPPTTPPTTPPTTPPTTPPTSAPPGACGAAYRILNQWPGGFQGEVTVRAGTAALNGWTVGWTFANGQRITQIWSGTATASGAGVTVRNVGYNGAVPANGSTTFGFLGSWTGTNAVPAPISCTSP
;
A
#
# COMPACT_ATOMS: atom_id res chain seq x y z
N MET A 1 -69.63 27.52 -29.77
CA MET A 1 -70.33 27.76 -31.05
C MET A 1 -69.32 27.63 -32.18
N ARG A 2 -69.57 26.69 -33.12
CA ARG A 2 -69.10 26.60 -34.53
C ARG A 2 -67.58 26.68 -34.82
N SER A 3 -66.92 25.97 -35.74
CA SER A 3 -67.17 24.81 -36.62
C SER A 3 -66.16 24.93 -37.78
N VAL A 4 -65.58 23.81 -38.24
CA VAL A 4 -65.03 23.53 -39.61
C VAL A 4 -63.66 24.15 -39.95
N ILE A 5 -62.55 23.41 -40.21
CA ILE A 5 -62.19 22.31 -41.16
C ILE A 5 -61.90 22.79 -42.61
N GLY A 6 -60.67 22.50 -43.09
CA GLY A 6 -60.32 22.22 -44.50
C GLY A 6 -59.36 23.23 -45.15
N ARG A 7 -58.03 23.00 -45.18
CA ARG A 7 -57.18 22.17 -46.09
C ARG A 7 -56.79 22.84 -47.43
N ALA A 8 -55.46 22.96 -47.67
CA ALA A 8 -54.68 22.70 -48.91
C ALA A 8 -53.39 23.58 -48.91
N VAL A 9 -52.21 23.08 -48.51
CA VAL A 9 -51.12 22.47 -49.32
C VAL A 9 -50.58 23.35 -50.48
N ALA A 10 -49.35 23.87 -50.33
CA ALA A 10 -48.28 23.86 -51.35
C ALA A 10 -46.90 24.27 -50.76
N ALA A 11 -45.94 23.34 -50.90
CA ALA A 11 -44.49 23.47 -51.13
C ALA A 11 -43.92 24.87 -51.50
N SER A 12 -42.67 25.28 -51.25
CA SER A 12 -41.47 24.68 -50.64
C SER A 12 -40.38 25.78 -50.50
N ALA A 13 -39.51 25.60 -49.51
CA ALA A 13 -38.09 26.03 -49.40
C ALA A 13 -37.73 27.52 -49.57
N THR A 14 -37.20 28.14 -48.51
CA THR A 14 -35.74 28.34 -48.29
C THR A 14 -35.55 28.96 -46.89
N ALA A 15 -34.92 28.26 -45.95
CA ALA A 15 -34.47 28.83 -44.69
C ALA A 15 -33.08 28.28 -44.34
N VAL A 16 -32.12 29.19 -44.22
CA VAL A 16 -30.74 28.96 -43.83
C VAL A 16 -30.70 28.46 -42.38
N VAL A 17 -30.19 27.25 -42.16
CA VAL A 17 -29.92 26.72 -40.83
C VAL A 17 -28.48 27.10 -40.45
N ALA A 18 -28.34 27.93 -39.42
CA ALA A 18 -27.07 28.11 -38.71
C ALA A 18 -26.84 26.89 -37.82
N ALA A 19 -25.73 26.18 -38.04
CA ALA A 19 -25.33 25.05 -37.21
C ALA A 19 -24.79 25.55 -35.87
N ALA A 20 -25.53 25.31 -34.79
CA ALA A 20 -24.99 25.38 -33.44
C ALA A 20 -24.27 24.06 -33.14
N VAL A 21 -22.94 24.11 -33.06
CA VAL A 21 -22.12 22.99 -32.58
C VAL A 21 -22.29 22.90 -31.07
N ALA A 22 -23.04 21.90 -30.61
CA ALA A 22 -23.07 21.53 -29.20
C ALA A 22 -21.73 20.87 -28.86
N LEU A 23 -20.89 21.57 -28.09
CA LEU A 23 -19.73 20.95 -27.44
C LEU A 23 -20.26 20.01 -26.36
N ALA A 24 -20.26 18.71 -26.64
CA ALA A 24 -20.42 17.70 -25.61
C ALA A 24 -19.17 17.75 -24.72
N VAL A 25 -19.28 18.38 -23.55
CA VAL A 25 -18.31 18.22 -22.48
C VAL A 25 -18.43 16.77 -22.02
N VAL A 26 -17.54 15.92 -22.53
CA VAL A 26 -17.30 14.60 -21.95
C VAL A 26 -16.66 14.87 -20.59
N VAL A 27 -17.47 14.82 -19.54
CA VAL A 27 -16.96 14.69 -18.18
C VAL A 27 -16.28 13.33 -18.14
N ALA A 28 -14.95 13.31 -18.20
CA ALA A 28 -14.18 12.12 -17.91
C ALA A 28 -14.47 11.76 -16.45
N THR A 29 -15.27 10.73 -16.24
CA THR A 29 -15.30 10.03 -14.96
C THR A 29 -13.86 9.56 -14.68
N PRO A 30 -13.36 9.68 -13.44
CA PRO A 30 -12.06 9.09 -13.11
C PRO A 30 -12.12 7.62 -13.49
N ALA A 31 -11.09 7.13 -14.18
CA ALA A 31 -11.00 5.73 -14.57
C ALA A 31 -11.10 4.89 -13.29
N ASP A 32 -12.25 4.25 -13.11
CA ASP A 32 -12.51 3.30 -12.05
C ASP A 32 -11.49 2.16 -12.16
N ALA A 33 -10.72 1.95 -11.09
CA ALA A 33 -9.98 0.72 -10.86
C ALA A 33 -10.92 -0.42 -10.43
N ALA A 34 -12.04 -0.62 -11.15
CA ALA A 34 -13.14 -1.48 -10.73
C ALA A 34 -13.15 -2.90 -11.34
N ASP A 35 -12.25 -3.22 -12.28
CA ASP A 35 -12.32 -4.49 -13.04
C ASP A 35 -11.18 -5.49 -12.79
N ASP A 36 -10.16 -5.18 -11.97
CA ASP A 36 -9.08 -6.13 -11.66
C ASP A 36 -9.17 -6.57 -10.19
N PRO A 37 -9.39 -7.87 -9.88
CA PRO A 37 -9.33 -8.36 -8.51
C PRO A 37 -7.87 -8.29 -8.04
N GLN A 38 -7.48 -7.15 -7.49
CA GLN A 38 -6.13 -6.90 -6.99
C GLN A 38 -6.17 -6.23 -5.61
N TRP A 39 -5.05 -6.29 -4.91
CA TRP A 39 -4.84 -5.65 -3.62
C TRP A 39 -3.50 -4.92 -3.66
N ALA A 40 -3.49 -3.69 -4.17
CA ALA A 40 -2.26 -2.98 -4.50
C ALA A 40 -1.56 -2.34 -3.30
N MET A 41 -2.29 -2.05 -2.21
CA MET A 41 -1.77 -1.36 -1.03
C MET A 41 -2.49 -1.81 0.24
N GLY A 42 -1.93 -1.51 1.42
CA GLY A 42 -2.45 -1.97 2.70
C GLY A 42 -3.94 -1.72 2.91
N GLY A 43 -4.42 -0.52 2.56
CA GLY A 43 -5.81 -0.12 2.67
C GLY A 43 -6.76 -0.57 1.55
N HIS A 44 -6.24 -1.31 0.56
CA HIS A 44 -6.87 -1.58 -0.75
C HIS A 44 -7.07 -0.34 -1.63
N ASP A 45 -7.67 0.72 -1.09
CA ASP A 45 -7.97 1.98 -1.78
C ASP A 45 -7.55 3.23 -1.00
N ILE A 46 -7.78 4.40 -1.57
CA ILE A 46 -7.44 5.71 -0.97
C ILE A 46 -8.29 6.08 0.24
N GLY A 47 -9.43 5.43 0.41
CA GLY A 47 -10.29 5.54 1.59
C GLY A 47 -9.92 4.55 2.69
N ASN A 48 -8.89 3.73 2.47
CA ASN A 48 -8.44 2.64 3.34
C ASN A 48 -9.61 1.74 3.73
N THR A 49 -10.54 1.42 2.83
CA THR A 49 -11.72 0.60 3.19
C THR A 49 -11.33 -0.77 3.71
N ARG A 50 -10.16 -1.28 3.29
CA ARG A 50 -9.74 -2.68 3.49
C ARG A 50 -10.84 -3.64 3.03
N SER A 51 -11.53 -3.24 1.98
CA SER A 51 -12.57 -3.98 1.28
C SER A 51 -12.14 -4.25 -0.14
N ASN A 52 -12.26 -5.49 -0.61
CA ASN A 52 -12.15 -5.77 -2.05
C ASN A 52 -13.57 -5.95 -2.65
N PRO A 53 -14.14 -4.92 -3.31
CA PRO A 53 -15.45 -5.01 -3.93
C PRO A 53 -15.47 -5.88 -5.20
N ALA A 54 -14.32 -6.16 -5.81
CA ALA A 54 -14.22 -7.01 -7.00
C ALA A 54 -14.25 -8.52 -6.65
N GLU A 55 -14.12 -8.87 -5.37
CA GLU A 55 -14.27 -10.25 -4.92
C GLU A 55 -15.75 -10.68 -5.01
N THR A 56 -16.01 -11.75 -5.77
CA THR A 56 -17.36 -12.29 -6.00
C THR A 56 -17.46 -13.79 -5.74
N ILE A 57 -16.34 -14.46 -5.49
CA ILE A 57 -16.22 -15.91 -5.35
C ILE A 57 -16.30 -16.33 -3.88
N LEU A 58 -15.51 -15.71 -2.98
CA LEU A 58 -15.52 -16.02 -1.54
C LEU A 58 -16.63 -15.25 -0.83
N SER A 59 -17.85 -15.75 -0.93
CA SER A 59 -19.05 -15.24 -0.25
C SER A 59 -19.31 -15.98 1.05
N THR A 60 -20.33 -15.54 1.80
CA THR A 60 -20.84 -16.27 2.97
C THR A 60 -21.27 -17.70 2.63
N ALA A 61 -21.68 -17.98 1.40
CA ALA A 61 -22.09 -19.31 0.94
C ALA A 61 -20.91 -20.24 0.59
N THR A 62 -19.77 -19.70 0.19
CA THR A 62 -18.66 -20.48 -0.39
C THR A 62 -17.44 -20.53 0.52
N VAL A 63 -17.21 -19.55 1.38
CA VAL A 63 -15.98 -19.42 2.19
C VAL A 63 -15.71 -20.62 3.11
N GLY A 64 -16.74 -21.33 3.56
CA GLY A 64 -16.61 -22.58 4.33
C GLY A 64 -15.86 -23.69 3.59
N GLY A 65 -15.81 -23.60 2.25
CA GLY A 65 -15.09 -24.54 1.38
C GLY A 65 -13.58 -24.29 1.29
N LEU A 66 -13.04 -23.21 1.85
CA LEU A 66 -11.62 -22.87 1.73
C LEU A 66 -10.71 -24.03 2.20
N ARG A 67 -9.68 -24.30 1.39
CA ARG A 67 -8.59 -25.24 1.67
C ARG A 67 -7.26 -24.56 1.39
N GLN A 68 -6.20 -24.98 2.09
CA GLN A 68 -4.85 -24.48 1.81
C GLN A 68 -4.50 -24.83 0.36
N ALA A 69 -4.30 -23.81 -0.47
CA ALA A 69 -3.91 -23.96 -1.87
C ALA A 69 -2.40 -24.19 -1.96
N TRP A 70 -1.63 -23.37 -1.23
CA TRP A 70 -0.20 -23.54 -1.08
C TRP A 70 0.29 -22.86 0.20
N ALA A 71 1.51 -23.19 0.61
CA ALA A 71 2.23 -22.51 1.67
C ALA A 71 3.65 -22.19 1.18
N TYR A 72 4.18 -21.05 1.60
CA TYR A 72 5.52 -20.56 1.24
C TYR A 72 6.34 -20.32 2.52
N THR A 73 7.60 -20.76 2.53
CA THR A 73 8.50 -20.55 3.68
C THR A 73 9.30 -19.25 3.48
N THR A 74 9.03 -18.25 4.31
CA THR A 74 9.76 -16.98 4.40
C THR A 74 11.02 -17.12 5.26
N ARG A 75 11.78 -16.04 5.44
CA ARG A 75 13.00 -16.03 6.29
C ARG A 75 12.72 -15.57 7.71
N GLY A 76 11.54 -15.01 7.94
CA GLY A 76 11.05 -14.66 9.27
C GLY A 76 9.53 -14.48 9.27
N PRO A 77 8.96 -14.13 10.43
CA PRO A 77 7.55 -13.78 10.56
C PRO A 77 7.07 -12.75 9.53
N VAL A 78 5.79 -12.79 9.16
CA VAL A 78 5.16 -11.79 8.28
C VAL A 78 4.01 -11.11 9.03
N SER A 79 4.16 -9.82 9.32
CA SER A 79 3.12 -9.01 9.98
C SER A 79 2.42 -8.03 9.04
N ALA A 80 2.89 -7.90 7.80
CA ALA A 80 2.30 -6.99 6.82
C ALA A 80 1.10 -7.66 6.14
N THR A 81 0.05 -6.89 5.85
CA THR A 81 -0.83 -7.18 4.71
C THR A 81 -0.01 -7.23 3.42
N PRO A 82 -0.03 -8.37 2.69
CA PRO A 82 0.68 -8.50 1.42
C PRO A 82 -0.01 -7.67 0.34
N ALA A 83 0.74 -7.26 -0.68
CA ALA A 83 0.14 -6.77 -1.92
C ALA A 83 -0.03 -7.93 -2.91
N VAL A 84 -1.15 -7.97 -3.63
CA VAL A 84 -1.47 -8.99 -4.63
C VAL A 84 -1.88 -8.30 -5.93
N VAL A 85 -1.00 -8.27 -6.91
CA VAL A 85 -1.19 -7.51 -8.15
C VAL A 85 -0.65 -8.31 -9.34
N GLY A 86 -1.42 -8.37 -10.43
CA GLY A 86 -0.97 -8.98 -11.68
C GLY A 86 -0.52 -10.44 -11.53
N GLY A 87 -1.21 -11.22 -10.70
CA GLY A 87 -0.88 -12.63 -10.46
C GLY A 87 0.36 -12.86 -9.58
N ALA A 88 0.85 -11.85 -8.87
CA ALA A 88 1.98 -11.97 -7.93
C ALA A 88 1.63 -11.47 -6.53
N VAL A 89 2.30 -12.02 -5.52
CA VAL A 89 2.20 -11.63 -4.11
C VAL A 89 3.53 -11.06 -3.63
N TYR A 90 3.50 -9.89 -2.99
CA TYR A 90 4.67 -9.20 -2.44
C TYR A 90 4.67 -9.29 -0.92
N ILE A 91 5.74 -9.84 -0.35
CA ILE A 91 5.78 -10.28 1.05
C ILE A 91 7.07 -9.77 1.71
N PRO A 92 7.00 -8.76 2.60
CA PRO A 92 8.12 -8.41 3.46
C PRO A 92 8.11 -9.25 4.74
N ASP A 93 9.29 -9.62 5.25
CA ASP A 93 9.40 -10.42 6.47
C ASP A 93 10.37 -9.85 7.52
N TRP A 94 10.16 -10.30 8.76
CA TRP A 94 10.98 -9.97 9.93
C TRP A 94 12.36 -10.65 9.92
N GLY A 95 12.65 -11.51 8.95
CA GLY A 95 13.99 -12.06 8.70
C GLY A 95 14.84 -11.12 7.84
N GLY A 96 14.28 -9.98 7.41
CA GLY A 96 14.98 -8.98 6.59
C GLY A 96 14.92 -9.27 5.11
N TRP A 97 13.95 -10.07 4.66
CA TRP A 97 13.79 -10.41 3.24
C TRP A 97 12.50 -9.86 2.67
N PHE A 98 12.57 -9.49 1.40
CA PHE A 98 11.42 -9.11 0.59
C PHE A 98 11.28 -10.08 -0.57
N HIS A 99 10.08 -10.63 -0.73
CA HIS A 99 9.80 -11.72 -1.66
C HIS A 99 8.71 -11.30 -2.64
N LYS A 100 8.85 -11.76 -3.88
CA LYS A 100 7.76 -11.85 -4.86
C LYS A 100 7.54 -13.31 -5.19
N VAL A 101 6.31 -13.78 -5.00
CA VAL A 101 5.90 -15.14 -5.37
C VAL A 101 4.74 -15.10 -6.35
N ASP A 102 4.62 -16.15 -7.17
CA ASP A 102 3.48 -16.36 -8.04
C ASP A 102 2.23 -16.61 -7.19
N ALA A 103 1.17 -15.85 -7.42
CA ALA A 103 -0.04 -15.90 -6.61
C ALA A 103 -0.80 -17.22 -6.75
N SER A 104 -0.58 -17.92 -7.86
CA SER A 104 -1.30 -19.15 -8.17
C SER A 104 -0.68 -20.39 -7.51
N THR A 105 0.66 -20.44 -7.47
CA THR A 105 1.45 -21.60 -7.06
C THR A 105 2.26 -21.40 -5.79
N GLY A 106 2.52 -20.15 -5.39
CA GLY A 106 3.46 -19.81 -4.32
C GLY A 106 4.93 -19.94 -4.72
N ALA A 107 5.22 -20.21 -6.00
CA ALA A 107 6.58 -20.33 -6.49
C ALA A 107 7.31 -18.98 -6.42
N VAL A 108 8.57 -18.99 -5.98
CA VAL A 108 9.38 -17.77 -5.89
C VAL A 108 9.68 -17.23 -7.28
N VAL A 109 9.33 -15.96 -7.50
CA VAL A 109 9.77 -15.21 -8.68
C VAL A 109 11.13 -14.58 -8.39
N TRP A 110 11.24 -13.85 -7.28
CA TRP A 110 12.51 -13.37 -6.74
C TRP A 110 12.42 -13.13 -5.23
N SER A 111 13.57 -13.11 -4.57
CA SER A 111 13.70 -12.65 -3.19
C SER A 111 15.01 -11.87 -2.99
N ARG A 112 14.99 -10.87 -2.13
CA ARG A 112 16.12 -9.97 -1.86
C ARG A 112 16.20 -9.63 -0.39
N SER A 113 17.41 -9.43 0.11
CA SER A 113 17.62 -8.89 1.45
C SER A 113 17.34 -7.38 1.45
N VAL A 114 16.54 -6.90 2.39
CA VAL A 114 16.24 -5.47 2.57
C VAL A 114 17.52 -4.71 2.97
N ALA A 115 18.43 -5.33 3.71
CA ALA A 115 19.74 -4.74 4.05
C ALA A 115 20.55 -4.36 2.80
N SER A 116 20.44 -5.15 1.73
CA SER A 116 21.15 -4.88 0.47
C SER A 116 20.68 -3.60 -0.24
N TYR A 117 19.42 -3.20 -0.05
CA TYR A 117 18.87 -1.95 -0.61
C TYR A 117 19.40 -0.69 0.07
N VAL A 118 19.88 -0.83 1.31
CA VAL A 118 20.35 0.30 2.12
C VAL A 118 21.85 0.24 2.39
N GLY A 119 22.56 -0.74 1.83
CA GLY A 119 23.99 -0.92 2.02
C GLY A 119 24.39 -1.25 3.46
N ALA A 120 23.50 -1.87 4.23
CA ALA A 120 23.76 -2.24 5.62
C ALA A 120 24.41 -3.63 5.72
N SER A 121 25.33 -3.78 6.68
CA SER A 121 25.89 -5.08 7.08
C SER A 121 24.94 -5.87 7.97
N ASP A 122 24.11 -5.16 8.74
CA ASP A 122 23.20 -5.73 9.73
C ASP A 122 21.82 -6.00 9.14
N THR A 123 21.02 -6.83 9.81
CA THR A 123 19.66 -7.13 9.39
C THR A 123 18.79 -5.87 9.44
N VAL A 124 18.29 -5.47 8.28
CA VAL A 124 17.25 -4.45 8.14
C VAL A 124 15.97 -5.15 7.73
N VAL A 125 14.87 -4.85 8.41
CA VAL A 125 13.57 -5.49 8.15
C VAL A 125 12.57 -4.48 7.61
N SER A 126 11.63 -4.97 6.81
CA SER A 126 10.42 -4.23 6.45
C SER A 126 9.22 -4.94 7.04
N ARG A 127 8.29 -4.17 7.59
CA ARG A 127 6.98 -4.65 8.04
C ARG A 127 5.82 -3.86 7.45
N THR A 128 6.11 -2.87 6.63
CA THR A 128 5.13 -1.99 6.01
C THR A 128 4.32 -2.76 4.98
N HIS A 129 3.04 -2.43 4.83
CA HIS A 129 2.25 -2.94 3.71
C HIS A 129 2.89 -2.49 2.38
N PRO A 130 3.27 -3.41 1.48
CA PRO A 130 3.81 -3.03 0.18
C PRO A 130 2.77 -2.24 -0.62
N VAL A 131 3.24 -1.29 -1.42
CA VAL A 131 2.40 -0.55 -2.39
C VAL A 131 2.89 -0.84 -3.79
N VAL A 132 2.06 -1.39 -4.66
CA VAL A 132 2.42 -1.77 -6.03
C VAL A 132 1.75 -0.84 -7.03
N VAL A 133 2.53 -0.16 -7.86
CA VAL A 133 2.05 0.72 -8.92
C VAL A 133 2.83 0.42 -10.19
N GLY A 134 2.15 -0.16 -11.18
CA GLY A 134 2.77 -0.56 -12.44
C GLY A 134 3.95 -1.50 -12.23
N ASP A 135 5.14 -1.04 -12.59
CA ASP A 135 6.40 -1.79 -12.53
C ASP A 135 7.20 -1.53 -11.22
N THR A 136 6.64 -0.81 -10.26
CA THR A 136 7.29 -0.46 -9.00
C THR A 136 6.52 -0.99 -7.79
N VAL A 137 7.25 -1.46 -6.78
CA VAL A 137 6.73 -1.75 -5.45
C VAL A 137 7.49 -0.95 -4.40
N TYR A 138 6.75 -0.36 -3.46
CA TYR A 138 7.28 0.50 -2.40
C TYR A 138 7.17 -0.19 -1.04
N ILE A 139 8.23 -0.10 -0.24
CA ILE A 139 8.29 -0.61 1.13
C ILE A 139 9.10 0.34 2.02
N GLY A 140 8.83 0.34 3.32
CA GLY A 140 9.58 1.08 4.34
C GLY A 140 10.42 0.17 5.24
N THR A 141 11.43 0.75 5.90
CA THR A 141 12.34 0.03 6.80
C THR A 141 12.05 0.33 8.28
N GLN A 142 12.28 -0.69 9.12
CA GLN A 142 12.27 -0.60 10.59
C GLN A 142 13.60 -0.07 11.17
N THR A 143 14.43 0.57 10.35
CA THR A 143 15.70 1.16 10.76
C THR A 143 16.03 2.32 9.82
N GLY A 144 16.32 3.50 10.39
CA GLY A 144 16.69 4.70 9.64
C GLY A 144 15.57 5.31 8.78
N ALA A 145 14.31 4.95 9.06
CA ALA A 145 13.10 5.39 8.36
C ALA A 145 13.27 5.55 6.83
N ARG A 146 13.67 4.48 6.13
CA ARG A 146 13.96 4.53 4.69
C ARG A 146 12.78 4.03 3.89
N LEU A 147 12.29 4.86 2.97
CA LEU A 147 11.31 4.47 1.96
C LEU A 147 12.07 4.00 0.71
N LEU A 148 11.68 2.86 0.17
CA LEU A 148 12.36 2.19 -0.92
C LEU A 148 11.39 1.99 -2.08
N ALA A 149 11.87 2.17 -3.31
CA ALA A 149 11.20 1.71 -4.52
C ALA A 149 11.98 0.58 -5.15
N VAL A 150 11.28 -0.50 -5.49
CA VAL A 150 11.87 -1.73 -6.00
C VAL A 150 11.15 -2.11 -7.29
N ASP A 151 11.90 -2.56 -8.28
CA ASP A 151 11.38 -3.05 -9.54
C ASP A 151 10.60 -4.37 -9.36
N THR A 152 9.38 -4.43 -9.86
CA THR A 152 8.53 -5.61 -9.68
C THR A 152 9.01 -6.82 -10.47
N ALA A 153 9.72 -6.64 -11.59
CA ALA A 153 10.16 -7.74 -12.45
C ALA A 153 11.35 -8.50 -11.84
N ASN A 154 12.32 -7.79 -11.26
CA ASN A 154 13.59 -8.38 -10.85
C ASN A 154 14.00 -8.10 -9.39
N GLY A 155 13.24 -7.29 -8.65
CA GLY A 155 13.56 -6.94 -7.27
C GLY A 155 14.77 -6.00 -7.14
N ASN A 156 15.17 -5.29 -8.19
CA ASN A 156 16.27 -4.34 -8.09
C ASN A 156 15.78 -3.02 -7.49
N LEU A 157 16.64 -2.38 -6.69
CA LEU A 157 16.37 -1.06 -6.16
C LEU A 157 16.28 -0.03 -7.28
N ARG A 158 15.24 0.81 -7.24
CA ARG A 158 15.08 1.99 -8.10
C ARG A 158 15.56 3.24 -7.39
N TRP A 159 15.08 3.46 -6.16
CA TRP A 159 15.53 4.53 -5.29
C TRP A 159 15.35 4.17 -3.82
N ASN A 160 16.06 4.89 -2.96
CA ASN A 160 16.07 4.71 -1.50
C ASN A 160 16.26 6.08 -0.84
N VAL A 161 15.28 6.51 -0.05
CA VAL A 161 15.30 7.83 0.60
C VAL A 161 15.01 7.72 2.10
N ALA A 162 15.80 8.42 2.92
CA ALA A 162 15.51 8.57 4.35
C ALA A 162 14.43 9.64 4.53
N THR A 163 13.38 9.33 5.28
CA THR A 163 12.25 10.25 5.52
C THR A 163 12.43 11.08 6.79
N ASP A 164 13.32 10.66 7.69
CA ASP A 164 13.58 11.29 8.97
C ASP A 164 15.06 11.17 9.37
N PRO A 165 15.69 12.26 9.87
CA PRO A 165 17.07 12.21 10.35
C PRO A 165 17.22 11.60 11.75
N HIS A 166 16.14 11.44 12.53
CA HIS A 166 16.22 10.92 13.88
C HIS A 166 16.74 9.47 13.87
N PRO A 167 17.77 9.11 14.67
CA PRO A 167 18.43 7.81 14.61
C PRO A 167 17.49 6.63 14.87
N ASP A 168 16.47 6.85 15.69
CA ASP A 168 15.47 5.83 16.04
C ASP A 168 14.20 5.86 15.19
N ALA A 169 14.15 6.70 14.16
CA ALA A 169 12.99 6.76 13.28
C ALA A 169 12.84 5.47 12.47
N VAL A 170 11.58 5.03 12.32
CA VAL A 170 11.18 3.81 11.61
C VAL A 170 9.87 4.01 10.86
N LEU A 171 9.67 3.21 9.82
CA LEU A 171 8.43 3.17 9.04
C LEU A 171 7.66 1.88 9.39
N THR A 172 6.54 2.05 10.09
CA THR A 172 5.76 0.93 10.63
C THR A 172 4.57 0.57 9.74
N GLY A 173 3.68 1.54 9.47
CA GLY A 173 2.55 1.40 8.56
C GLY A 173 2.97 1.48 7.08
N GLY A 174 2.13 0.92 6.19
CA GLY A 174 2.30 1.10 4.75
C GLY A 174 1.99 2.52 4.29
N ALA A 175 2.68 2.98 3.24
CA ALA A 175 2.34 4.24 2.58
C ALA A 175 0.97 4.14 1.88
N LEU A 176 0.33 5.29 1.68
CA LEU A 176 -0.73 5.44 0.69
C LEU A 176 -0.13 5.97 -0.61
N TYR A 177 -0.51 5.41 -1.76
CA TYR A 177 -0.25 6.02 -3.06
C TYR A 177 -1.47 6.75 -3.60
N TYR A 178 -1.28 8.00 -4.04
CA TYR A 178 -2.28 8.75 -4.78
C TYR A 178 -1.60 9.74 -5.73
N ASP A 179 -1.98 9.70 -7.01
CA ASP A 179 -1.55 10.63 -8.07
C ASP A 179 -0.04 10.90 -8.11
N GLY A 180 0.76 9.81 -8.15
CA GLY A 180 2.22 9.91 -8.21
C GLY A 180 2.89 10.28 -6.88
N VAL A 181 2.16 10.33 -5.77
CA VAL A 181 2.68 10.68 -4.44
C VAL A 181 2.47 9.53 -3.45
N LEU A 182 3.50 9.25 -2.65
CA LEU A 182 3.45 8.37 -1.50
C LEU A 182 3.33 9.20 -0.22
N TYR A 183 2.31 8.92 0.57
CA TYR A 183 2.10 9.52 1.90
C TYR A 183 2.47 8.48 2.95
N GLN A 184 3.57 8.73 3.67
CA GLN A 184 4.16 7.77 4.60
C GLN A 184 4.23 8.38 6.01
N GLY A 185 3.56 7.73 6.95
CA GLY A 185 3.70 8.02 8.38
C GLY A 185 5.07 7.61 8.90
N VAL A 186 5.63 8.42 9.79
CA VAL A 186 6.92 8.17 10.45
C VAL A 186 6.69 7.99 11.95
N SER A 187 7.34 6.97 12.48
CA SER A 187 7.29 6.56 13.88
C SER A 187 8.70 6.36 14.43
N SER A 188 8.84 5.98 15.69
CA SER A 188 10.17 5.83 16.30
C SER A 188 10.24 4.69 17.30
N LEU A 189 11.44 4.12 17.45
CA LEU A 189 11.79 3.20 18.53
C LEU A 189 12.33 3.93 19.77
N GLU A 190 12.41 5.27 19.74
CA GLU A 190 12.84 6.08 20.88
C GLU A 190 12.00 5.83 22.14
N PHE A 191 10.69 5.54 21.97
CA PHE A 191 9.82 5.15 23.08
C PHE A 191 10.33 3.91 23.84
N SER A 192 11.03 2.99 23.16
CA SER A 192 11.66 1.82 23.78
C SER A 192 13.00 2.20 24.42
N ARG A 193 13.79 3.06 23.76
CA ARG A 193 15.06 3.57 24.31
C ARG A 193 14.89 4.39 25.58
N ALA A 194 13.73 5.01 25.77
CA ALA A 194 13.39 5.69 27.00
C ALA A 194 13.58 4.81 28.26
N GLY A 195 13.48 3.47 28.13
CA GLY A 195 13.76 2.56 29.23
C GLY A 195 15.26 2.29 29.51
N GLU A 196 16.18 2.72 28.65
CA GLU A 196 17.62 2.45 28.81
C GLU A 196 18.25 3.36 29.89
N THR A 197 19.07 2.78 30.76
CA THR A 197 19.80 3.52 31.79
C THR A 197 20.73 4.55 31.14
N GLY A 198 20.55 5.83 31.48
CA GLY A 198 21.40 6.92 30.99
C GLY A 198 21.03 7.45 29.60
N TYR A 199 19.94 6.98 28.99
CA TYR A 199 19.37 7.61 27.81
C TYR A 199 18.64 8.91 28.18
N ASP A 200 18.93 10.00 27.47
CA ASP A 200 18.26 11.29 27.65
C ASP A 200 17.02 11.35 26.73
N CYS A 201 15.87 10.98 27.29
CA CYS A 201 14.60 10.93 26.57
C CYS A 201 13.90 12.29 26.58
N CYS A 202 13.21 12.70 25.52
CA CYS A 202 13.06 12.12 24.19
C CYS A 202 12.91 13.30 23.23
N THR A 203 13.22 13.10 21.95
CA THR A 203 13.36 14.17 20.96
C THR A 203 12.63 13.90 19.64
N PHE A 204 12.20 12.66 19.38
CA PHE A 204 11.48 12.31 18.17
C PHE A 204 10.12 12.99 18.10
N ARG A 205 9.81 13.58 16.95
CA ARG A 205 8.49 14.13 16.63
C ARG A 205 7.90 13.33 15.47
N GLY A 206 6.76 12.70 15.70
CA GLY A 206 6.01 11.99 14.67
C GLY A 206 5.66 12.90 13.50
N SER A 207 5.65 12.34 12.29
CA SER A 207 5.45 13.13 11.08
C SER A 207 4.78 12.33 9.96
N LEU A 208 4.20 13.06 9.02
CA LEU A 208 3.76 12.54 7.72
C LEU A 208 4.66 13.14 6.65
N VAL A 209 5.12 12.31 5.72
CA VAL A 209 5.99 12.72 4.62
C VAL A 209 5.32 12.39 3.30
N ALA A 210 5.24 13.37 2.40
CA ALA A 210 4.86 13.16 1.02
C ALA A 210 6.11 13.04 0.15
N VAL A 211 6.18 11.96 -0.63
CA VAL A 211 7.31 11.62 -1.48
C VAL A 211 6.82 11.41 -2.90
N ASP A 212 7.51 12.00 -3.88
CA ASP A 212 7.28 11.72 -5.29
C ASP A 212 7.60 10.24 -5.60
N ALA A 213 6.62 9.49 -6.08
CA ALA A 213 6.72 8.04 -6.22
C ALA A 213 7.72 7.61 -7.31
N ALA A 214 7.95 8.45 -8.32
CA ALA A 214 8.88 8.15 -9.40
C ALA A 214 10.33 8.39 -8.98
N THR A 215 10.60 9.46 -8.23
CA THR A 215 11.97 9.92 -7.96
C THR A 215 12.44 9.71 -6.52
N GLY A 216 11.52 9.48 -5.58
CA GLY A 216 11.82 9.49 -4.16
C GLY A 216 12.01 10.90 -3.58
N ALA A 217 11.82 11.96 -4.36
CA ALA A 217 12.00 13.33 -3.88
C ALA A 217 10.92 13.69 -2.86
N ARG A 218 11.33 14.19 -1.69
CA ARG A 218 10.41 14.71 -0.67
C ARG A 218 9.70 15.95 -1.21
N ARG A 219 8.36 15.91 -1.26
CA ARG A 219 7.52 17.06 -1.58
C ARG A 219 7.33 17.94 -0.35
N TRP A 220 6.93 17.35 0.77
CA TRP A 220 6.81 18.02 2.06
C TRP A 220 6.93 17.02 3.21
N LYS A 221 7.15 17.56 4.41
CA LYS A 221 7.12 16.83 5.68
C LYS A 221 6.48 17.71 6.74
N SER A 222 5.54 17.15 7.48
CA SER A 222 4.83 17.85 8.55
C SER A 222 4.91 17.07 9.85
N TYR A 223 5.26 17.75 10.93
CA TYR A 223 5.33 17.18 12.27
C TYR A 223 3.98 17.27 12.99
N MET A 224 3.67 16.27 13.80
CA MET A 224 2.40 16.15 14.56
C MET A 224 2.47 16.82 15.95
N LEU A 225 3.63 17.35 16.30
CA LEU A 225 3.88 18.09 17.54
C LEU A 225 4.38 19.48 17.21
N PRO A 226 4.16 20.49 18.07
CA PRO A 226 4.64 21.85 17.85
C PRO A 226 6.16 21.93 17.81
N ASP A 227 6.66 22.82 16.95
CA ASP A 227 8.04 23.29 17.02
C ASP A 227 8.04 24.58 17.82
N GLN A 228 8.70 24.59 18.97
CA GLN A 228 8.79 25.79 19.81
C GLN A 228 10.12 26.54 19.59
N GLY A 229 10.94 26.11 18.65
CA GLY A 229 12.22 26.73 18.32
C GLY A 229 13.29 26.59 19.41
N PRO A 230 14.48 27.18 19.20
CA PRO A 230 15.58 27.13 20.16
C PRO A 230 15.20 27.76 21.50
N GLY A 231 15.35 27.01 22.60
CA GLY A 231 14.99 27.45 23.95
C GLY A 231 13.50 27.34 24.27
N GLY A 232 12.67 26.89 23.32
CA GLY A 232 11.28 26.56 23.53
C GLY A 232 11.07 25.14 24.06
N ASP A 233 9.84 24.86 24.45
CA ASP A 233 9.38 23.59 24.98
C ASP A 233 9.42 22.46 23.93
N ILE A 234 10.23 21.42 24.17
CA ILE A 234 10.34 20.27 23.27
C ILE A 234 9.33 19.18 23.68
N PHE A 235 8.45 18.83 22.75
CA PHE A 235 7.55 17.68 22.85
C PHE A 235 8.09 16.54 22.00
N SER A 236 7.88 15.31 22.45
CA SER A 236 8.26 14.10 21.71
C SER A 236 7.10 13.10 21.65
N GLY A 237 7.14 12.19 20.67
CA GLY A 237 6.08 11.21 20.39
C GLY A 237 5.18 11.64 19.25
N ALA A 238 3.86 11.44 19.42
CA ALA A 238 2.81 11.56 18.40
C ALA A 238 3.15 10.85 17.09
N SER A 239 3.76 9.66 17.22
CA SER A 239 4.17 8.84 16.08
C SER A 239 2.99 8.56 15.15
N VAL A 240 3.23 8.60 13.84
CA VAL A 240 2.26 8.14 12.83
C VAL A 240 2.65 6.71 12.48
N TRP A 241 2.24 5.77 13.34
CA TRP A 241 2.73 4.40 13.34
C TRP A 241 1.71 3.34 12.95
N GLY A 242 0.42 3.71 12.96
CA GLY A 242 -0.72 2.83 12.74
C GLY A 242 -0.84 2.26 11.32
N SER A 243 -2.08 2.08 10.86
CA SER A 243 -2.34 1.57 9.50
C SER A 243 -2.20 2.65 8.42
N THR A 244 -2.69 2.37 7.21
CA THR A 244 -2.55 3.23 6.02
C THR A 244 -3.24 4.60 6.21
N PRO A 245 -2.62 5.73 5.79
CA PRO A 245 -3.31 7.02 5.67
C PRO A 245 -4.49 6.98 4.68
N THR A 246 -5.34 8.00 4.70
CA THR A 246 -6.39 8.20 3.67
C THR A 246 -6.27 9.52 2.97
N VAL A 247 -6.74 9.58 1.72
CA VAL A 247 -6.78 10.81 0.93
C VAL A 247 -8.20 11.06 0.45
N ASP A 248 -8.65 12.30 0.66
CA ASP A 248 -9.87 12.85 0.09
C ASP A 248 -9.50 13.91 -0.96
N PRO A 249 -9.50 13.55 -2.26
CA PRO A 249 -9.14 14.47 -3.32
C PRO A 249 -10.07 15.68 -3.41
N ALA A 250 -11.35 15.49 -3.11
CA ALA A 250 -12.37 16.53 -3.22
C ALA A 250 -12.08 17.72 -2.30
N SER A 251 -11.55 17.47 -1.10
CA SER A 251 -11.16 18.52 -0.15
C SER A 251 -9.67 18.84 -0.15
N ASN A 252 -8.87 18.22 -1.04
CA ASN A 252 -7.41 18.28 -1.04
C ASN A 252 -6.82 17.94 0.34
N THR A 253 -7.23 16.81 0.92
CA THR A 253 -6.88 16.44 2.31
C THR A 253 -6.30 15.04 2.41
N VAL A 254 -5.28 14.86 3.25
CA VAL A 254 -4.79 13.56 3.72
C VAL A 254 -5.05 13.46 5.23
N PHE A 255 -5.48 12.29 5.70
CA PHE A 255 -5.77 12.04 7.11
C PHE A 255 -4.85 10.96 7.69
N VAL A 256 -4.47 11.13 8.95
CA VAL A 256 -3.67 10.15 9.72
C VAL A 256 -4.12 10.08 11.18
N GLY A 257 -3.90 8.94 11.81
CA GLY A 257 -3.95 8.76 13.25
C GLY A 257 -2.56 8.95 13.89
N THR A 258 -2.53 9.46 15.12
CA THR A 258 -1.30 9.69 15.88
C THR A 258 -1.31 8.97 17.22
N GLY A 259 -0.12 8.61 17.70
CA GLY A 259 0.08 8.08 19.04
C GLY A 259 0.17 9.15 20.14
N GLN A 260 0.46 8.66 21.33
CA GLN A 260 0.77 9.37 22.56
C GLN A 260 2.02 10.25 22.47
N ASN A 261 2.19 11.17 23.42
CA ASN A 261 3.48 11.80 23.66
C ASN A 261 4.44 10.78 24.31
N TYR A 262 5.73 10.79 23.97
CA TYR A 262 6.74 10.00 24.69
C TYR A 262 7.23 10.74 25.93
N SER A 263 7.42 12.04 25.81
CA SER A 263 7.75 12.95 26.90
C SER A 263 7.17 14.34 26.62
N VAL A 264 7.03 15.11 27.70
CA VAL A 264 6.60 16.51 27.68
C VAL A 264 7.67 17.39 28.32
N PRO A 265 7.75 18.67 27.93
CA PRO A 265 8.69 19.62 28.53
C PRO A 265 8.37 19.85 30.02
N ARG A 266 9.36 20.37 30.76
CA ARG A 266 9.22 20.64 32.21
C ARG A 266 8.06 21.57 32.53
N SER A 267 7.78 22.57 31.70
CA SER A 267 6.67 23.52 31.86
C SER A 267 5.32 22.80 31.86
N ALA A 268 5.08 21.93 30.88
CA ALA A 268 3.86 21.14 30.75
C ALA A 268 3.75 20.15 31.93
N ALA A 269 4.83 19.47 32.29
CA ALA A 269 4.87 18.57 33.44
C ALA A 269 4.56 19.30 34.76
N GLN A 270 5.09 20.52 34.96
CA GLN A 270 4.77 21.35 36.13
C GLN A 270 3.32 21.81 36.14
N CYS A 271 2.77 22.22 34.99
CA CYS A 271 1.37 22.57 34.85
C CYS A 271 0.46 21.39 35.23
N GLN A 272 0.78 20.19 34.74
CA GLN A 272 0.08 18.95 35.09
C GLN A 272 0.15 18.68 36.60
N ALA A 273 1.34 18.74 37.19
CA ALA A 273 1.55 18.50 38.61
C ALA A 273 0.78 19.49 39.52
N ASN A 274 0.53 20.69 39.01
CA ASN A 274 -0.27 21.72 39.68
C ASN A 274 -1.80 21.56 39.45
N GLY A 275 -2.25 20.47 38.84
CA GLY A 275 -3.66 20.19 38.59
C GLY A 275 -4.24 20.87 37.34
N GLY A 276 -3.38 21.36 36.44
CA GLY A 276 -3.81 21.95 35.17
C GLY A 276 -4.45 20.93 34.23
N THR A 277 -5.39 21.38 33.41
CA THR A 277 -6.06 20.58 32.38
C THR A 277 -5.20 20.44 31.12
N PRO A 278 -5.45 19.45 30.24
CA PRO A 278 -4.73 19.33 28.97
C PRO A 278 -4.74 20.60 28.12
N ALA A 279 -5.86 21.31 28.05
CA ALA A 279 -5.98 22.56 27.31
C ALA A 279 -5.14 23.72 27.91
N GLN A 280 -4.81 23.65 29.19
CA GLN A 280 -3.94 24.63 29.87
C GLN A 280 -2.46 24.26 29.75
N CYS A 281 -2.15 22.97 29.77
CA CYS A 281 -0.77 22.49 29.87
C CYS A 281 -0.14 22.11 28.52
N LEU A 282 -0.94 21.78 27.52
CA LEU A 282 -0.48 21.39 26.19
C LEU A 282 -0.89 22.45 25.16
N PRO A 283 0.00 22.80 24.20
CA PRO A 283 -0.37 23.61 23.06
C PRO A 283 -1.52 22.98 22.28
N SER A 284 -2.41 23.79 21.69
CA SER A 284 -3.50 23.32 20.83
C SER A 284 -3.03 22.56 19.58
N TRP A 285 -1.73 22.63 19.26
CA TRP A 285 -1.08 21.90 18.19
C TRP A 285 -0.41 20.60 18.59
N ASN A 286 -0.52 20.20 19.86
CA ASN A 286 -0.09 18.89 20.28
C ASN A 286 -1.13 17.85 19.80
N ALA A 287 -0.89 17.28 18.60
CA ALA A 287 -1.78 16.31 18.00
C ALA A 287 -1.45 14.88 18.46
N LYS A 288 -1.37 14.65 19.78
CA LYS A 288 -1.29 13.30 20.35
C LYS A 288 -2.68 12.65 20.34
N ASP A 289 -2.72 11.32 20.18
CA ASP A 289 -3.94 10.49 20.20
C ASP A 289 -5.06 11.02 19.28
N ALA A 290 -4.70 11.65 18.17
CA ALA A 290 -5.63 12.43 17.36
C ALA A 290 -5.82 11.83 15.97
N ILE A 291 -6.96 12.14 15.37
CA ILE A 291 -7.11 12.16 13.91
C ILE A 291 -6.66 13.54 13.44
N VAL A 292 -5.76 13.58 12.46
CA VAL A 292 -5.18 14.81 11.93
C VAL A 292 -5.49 14.91 10.45
N ALA A 293 -6.03 16.06 10.03
CA ALA A 293 -6.23 16.39 8.63
C ALA A 293 -5.13 17.34 8.15
N LEU A 294 -4.49 17.02 7.03
CA LEU A 294 -3.46 17.84 6.41
C LEU A 294 -3.84 18.17 4.98
N ASP A 295 -3.49 19.37 4.53
CA ASP A 295 -3.54 19.73 3.13
C ASP A 295 -2.64 18.79 2.31
N LEU A 296 -3.23 18.16 1.31
CA LEU A 296 -2.59 17.12 0.51
C LEU A 296 -1.35 17.64 -0.24
N THR A 297 -1.38 18.91 -0.66
CA THR A 297 -0.33 19.52 -1.49
C THR A 297 0.80 20.11 -0.67
N THR A 298 0.48 20.73 0.47
CA THR A 298 1.45 21.51 1.27
C THR A 298 1.87 20.81 2.56
N GLY A 299 1.09 19.84 3.02
CA GLY A 299 1.25 19.23 4.33
C GLY A 299 0.80 20.13 5.49
N ALA A 300 0.21 21.30 5.24
CA ALA A 300 -0.30 22.16 6.31
C ALA A 300 -1.47 21.46 7.01
N ILE A 301 -1.36 21.22 8.31
CA ILE A 301 -2.46 20.64 9.07
C ILE A 301 -3.64 21.63 9.08
N LYS A 302 -4.83 21.14 8.75
CA LYS A 302 -6.10 21.87 8.70
C LYS A 302 -6.77 21.85 10.07
N TRP A 303 -6.80 20.68 10.69
CA TRP A 303 -7.34 20.46 12.02
C TRP A 303 -6.75 19.18 12.61
N ASN A 304 -6.80 19.07 13.94
CA ASN A 304 -6.58 17.82 14.66
C ASN A 304 -7.69 17.66 15.69
N THR A 305 -8.16 16.45 15.93
CA THR A 305 -9.19 16.17 16.92
C THR A 305 -8.87 14.87 17.64
N GLY A 306 -8.83 14.96 18.96
CA GLY A 306 -8.52 13.86 19.84
C GLY A 306 -9.05 14.12 21.25
N PRO A 307 -8.89 13.15 22.16
CA PRO A 307 -9.43 13.22 23.50
C PRO A 307 -8.68 14.24 24.36
N ALA A 308 -9.44 15.00 25.14
CA ALA A 308 -8.93 16.01 26.07
C ALA A 308 -8.37 15.37 27.37
N ARG A 309 -7.38 14.50 27.23
CA ARG A 309 -6.65 13.85 28.34
C ARG A 309 -5.14 14.02 28.17
N PHE A 310 -4.39 13.81 29.25
CA PHE A 310 -2.95 13.58 29.17
C PHE A 310 -2.68 12.16 28.70
N ASP A 311 -1.67 12.01 27.86
CA ASP A 311 -1.20 10.68 27.43
C ASP A 311 0.28 10.77 27.10
N GLU A 312 1.09 10.73 28.15
CA GLU A 312 2.53 10.66 28.04
C GLU A 312 2.97 9.25 28.43
N TRP A 313 3.47 8.45 27.50
CA TRP A 313 3.83 7.06 27.78
C TRP A 313 5.05 6.60 26.99
N ASN A 314 5.95 5.89 27.67
CA ASN A 314 7.13 5.25 27.08
C ASN A 314 7.59 4.06 27.95
N PHE A 315 8.60 3.30 27.51
CA PHE A 315 9.07 2.10 28.21
C PHE A 315 9.69 2.36 29.59
N GLY A 316 10.17 3.57 29.88
CA GLY A 316 10.63 3.96 31.21
C GLY A 316 9.54 3.86 32.29
N CYS A 317 8.26 3.82 31.88
CA CYS A 317 7.12 3.64 32.78
C CYS A 317 6.79 2.17 33.10
N LEU A 318 7.44 1.21 32.45
CA LEU A 318 7.20 -0.20 32.70
C LEU A 318 7.91 -0.68 33.98
N PRO A 319 7.27 -1.54 34.79
CA PRO A 319 7.94 -2.17 35.92
C PRO A 319 9.22 -2.91 35.49
N GLY A 320 10.32 -2.66 36.22
CA GLY A 320 11.63 -3.26 35.93
C GLY A 320 12.56 -2.39 35.08
N PHE A 321 12.08 -1.28 34.53
CA PHE A 321 12.92 -0.26 33.90
C PHE A 321 13.24 0.87 34.90
N PRO A 322 14.38 1.57 34.76
CA PRO A 322 14.66 2.75 35.55
C PRO A 322 13.61 3.84 35.27
N PRO A 323 13.03 4.49 36.30
CA PRO A 323 11.95 5.45 36.11
C PRO A 323 12.44 6.84 35.66
N ASN A 324 13.73 7.00 35.31
CA ASN A 324 14.34 8.29 35.02
C ASN A 324 13.66 9.04 33.86
N ASN A 325 13.06 8.31 32.94
CA ASN A 325 12.39 8.86 31.76
C ASN A 325 10.88 8.65 31.78
N CYS A 326 10.29 8.13 32.86
CA CYS A 326 8.84 7.98 32.92
C CYS A 326 8.18 9.35 33.18
N PRO A 327 7.39 9.89 32.23
CA PRO A 327 6.54 11.06 32.49
C PRO A 327 5.41 10.70 33.47
N ASN A 328 4.47 11.61 33.69
CA ASN A 328 3.20 11.25 34.33
C ASN A 328 2.43 10.30 33.39
N PRO A 329 2.42 8.98 33.66
CA PRO A 329 2.11 8.02 32.62
C PRO A 329 0.62 8.10 32.23
N GLY A 330 0.41 8.32 30.93
CA GLY A 330 -0.86 8.14 30.27
C GLY A 330 -1.25 6.67 30.07
N PRO A 331 -2.47 6.41 29.60
CA PRO A 331 -2.95 5.06 29.38
C PRO A 331 -2.43 4.38 28.09
N ASP A 332 -1.64 5.07 27.24
CA ASP A 332 -1.19 4.57 25.92
C ASP A 332 -2.38 4.29 24.98
N HIS A 333 -3.27 5.27 24.85
CA HIS A 333 -4.52 5.17 24.11
C HIS A 333 -4.42 5.82 22.72
N ASP A 334 -3.35 5.47 22.00
CA ASP A 334 -3.05 5.92 20.65
C ASP A 334 -4.26 5.83 19.70
N THR A 335 -4.39 6.80 18.79
CA THR A 335 -5.20 6.64 17.56
C THR A 335 -4.38 5.84 16.55
N SER A 336 -4.45 4.53 16.72
CA SER A 336 -3.59 3.50 16.11
C SER A 336 -4.18 2.89 14.85
N ASP A 337 -5.50 3.00 14.65
CA ASP A 337 -6.14 2.60 13.40
C ASP A 337 -5.60 3.43 12.22
N GLY A 338 -5.65 2.86 11.02
CA GLY A 338 -5.62 3.71 9.83
C GLY A 338 -6.87 4.57 9.82
N THR A 339 -6.79 5.76 9.24
CA THR A 339 -8.02 6.53 9.02
C THR A 339 -8.88 5.85 7.95
N HIS A 340 -10.19 6.08 7.95
CA HIS A 340 -11.12 5.55 6.96
C HIS A 340 -12.06 6.66 6.47
N LEU A 341 -12.34 6.72 5.17
CA LEU A 341 -13.25 7.72 4.61
C LEU A 341 -14.64 7.14 4.38
N PHE A 342 -15.66 7.95 4.67
CA PHE A 342 -17.07 7.60 4.53
C PHE A 342 -17.87 8.71 3.87
N ASP A 343 -18.86 8.30 3.07
CA ASP A 343 -19.93 9.16 2.60
C ASP A 343 -21.20 8.83 3.39
N LEU A 344 -21.48 9.62 4.42
CA LEU A 344 -22.60 9.42 5.31
C LEU A 344 -23.83 10.23 4.86
N PRO A 345 -25.05 9.78 5.19
CA PRO A 345 -26.24 10.61 5.03
C PRO A 345 -26.12 11.91 5.85
N GLY A 346 -26.25 13.05 5.17
CA GLY A 346 -26.27 14.39 5.75
C GLY A 346 -27.68 14.96 5.92
N PRO A 347 -27.83 16.13 6.57
CA PRO A 347 -29.11 16.81 6.70
C PRO A 347 -29.73 17.10 5.33
N ASN A 348 -31.07 17.05 5.25
CA ASN A 348 -31.84 17.37 4.04
C ASN A 348 -31.46 16.52 2.80
N GLY A 349 -30.97 15.30 2.99
CA GLY A 349 -30.61 14.39 1.89
C GLY A 349 -29.28 14.72 1.21
N THR A 350 -28.46 15.58 1.81
CA THR A 350 -27.08 15.82 1.37
C THR A 350 -26.17 14.66 1.77
N THR A 351 -24.97 14.59 1.18
CA THR A 351 -23.90 13.67 1.65
C THR A 351 -22.98 14.42 2.59
N ARG A 352 -22.68 13.85 3.76
CA ARG A 352 -21.66 14.32 4.68
C ARG A 352 -20.42 13.46 4.54
N ARG A 353 -19.30 14.08 4.13
CA ARG A 353 -17.99 13.43 4.12
C ARG A 353 -17.48 13.28 5.55
N ALA A 354 -17.07 12.08 5.93
CA ALA A 354 -16.60 11.79 7.27
C ALA A 354 -15.29 10.98 7.24
N VAL A 355 -14.51 11.10 8.32
CA VAL A 355 -13.28 10.35 8.55
C VAL A 355 -13.36 9.66 9.92
N MET A 356 -12.89 8.42 9.97
CA MET A 356 -12.95 7.58 11.16
C MET A 356 -11.58 7.02 11.52
N ALA A 357 -11.32 6.85 12.82
CA ALA A 357 -10.25 5.99 13.31
C ALA A 357 -10.61 5.39 14.68
N GLY A 358 -10.14 4.17 14.93
CA GLY A 358 -10.14 3.52 16.24
C GLY A 358 -8.93 3.86 17.11
N GLN A 359 -9.13 3.78 18.43
CA GLN A 359 -8.09 3.95 19.45
C GLN A 359 -7.80 2.65 20.20
N LYS A 360 -6.59 2.58 20.76
CA LYS A 360 -6.20 1.56 21.74
C LYS A 360 -7.07 1.54 23.00
N SER A 361 -7.78 2.65 23.27
CA SER A 361 -8.78 2.76 24.35
C SER A 361 -10.01 1.87 24.13
N GLY A 362 -10.22 1.34 22.93
CA GLY A 362 -11.46 0.71 22.52
C GLY A 362 -12.53 1.70 22.08
N GLU A 363 -12.18 2.97 21.90
CA GLU A 363 -13.08 3.99 21.35
C GLU A 363 -12.88 4.14 19.85
N VAL A 364 -13.98 4.25 19.10
CA VAL A 364 -14.01 4.57 17.67
C VAL A 364 -14.57 5.97 17.51
N TRP A 365 -13.88 6.81 16.75
CA TRP A 365 -14.26 8.20 16.52
C TRP A 365 -14.65 8.41 15.06
N MET A 366 -15.85 8.92 14.81
CA MET A 366 -16.30 9.37 13.50
C MET A 366 -16.41 10.89 13.50
N LEU A 367 -15.63 11.54 12.64
CA LEU A 367 -15.51 12.99 12.55
C LEU A 367 -16.00 13.48 11.19
N ASP A 368 -16.54 14.69 11.17
CA ASP A 368 -16.76 15.42 9.93
C ASP A 368 -15.41 15.72 9.26
N ALA A 369 -15.23 15.30 8.01
CA ALA A 369 -13.92 15.34 7.36
C ALA A 369 -13.43 16.77 7.09
N ALA A 370 -14.34 17.74 6.95
CA ALA A 370 -13.98 19.13 6.67
C ALA A 370 -13.58 19.88 7.95
N THR A 371 -14.27 19.61 9.06
CA THR A 371 -14.17 20.44 10.28
C THR A 371 -13.48 19.75 11.45
N GLY A 372 -13.36 18.42 11.43
CA GLY A 372 -12.92 17.62 12.58
C GLY A 372 -14.00 17.48 13.68
N ALA A 373 -15.20 18.04 13.48
CA ALA A 373 -16.26 17.96 14.47
C ALA A 373 -16.71 16.51 14.68
N VAL A 374 -16.87 16.11 15.95
CA VAL A 374 -17.33 14.76 16.30
C VAL A 374 -18.76 14.56 15.81
N ILE A 375 -18.96 13.54 14.97
CA ILE A 375 -20.30 13.08 14.57
C ILE A 375 -20.82 12.11 15.63
N TRP A 376 -20.01 11.11 15.98
CA TRP A 376 -20.24 10.19 17.08
C TRP A 376 -18.91 9.59 17.56
N SER A 377 -18.88 9.11 18.80
CA SER A 377 -17.88 8.14 19.27
C SER A 377 -18.58 6.93 19.89
N ALA A 378 -17.92 5.78 19.85
CA ALA A 378 -18.47 4.52 20.36
C ALA A 378 -17.39 3.68 21.03
N SER A 379 -17.68 3.14 22.22
CA SER A 379 -16.82 2.14 22.86
C SER A 379 -17.19 0.75 22.36
N ILE A 380 -16.19 0.01 21.87
CA ILE A 380 -16.31 -1.37 21.40
C ILE A 380 -15.81 -2.39 22.43
N GLY A 381 -15.27 -1.93 23.56
CA GLY A 381 -14.68 -2.79 24.58
C GLY A 381 -13.62 -2.06 25.40
N PRO A 382 -12.97 -2.78 26.33
CA PRO A 382 -11.92 -2.21 27.17
C PRO A 382 -10.65 -1.93 26.36
N GLY A 383 -9.99 -0.81 26.68
CA GLY A 383 -8.69 -0.45 26.14
C GLY A 383 -7.51 -1.01 26.93
N SER A 384 -6.34 -0.99 26.33
CA SER A 384 -5.04 -1.22 26.99
C SER A 384 -3.87 -0.78 26.08
N THR A 385 -2.64 -0.87 26.57
CA THR A 385 -1.40 -0.56 25.82
C THR A 385 -1.23 -1.35 24.50
N GLN A 386 -1.91 -2.49 24.36
CA GLN A 386 -2.08 -3.27 23.13
C GLN A 386 -3.54 -3.76 23.01
N GLY A 387 -4.48 -2.89 23.37
CA GLY A 387 -5.91 -3.18 23.50
C GLY A 387 -6.76 -2.37 22.53
N GLY A 388 -8.08 -2.48 22.64
CA GLY A 388 -9.02 -1.79 21.77
C GLY A 388 -8.76 -2.12 20.30
N ILE A 389 -8.48 -1.09 19.50
CA ILE A 389 -8.04 -1.24 18.11
C ILE A 389 -6.53 -0.97 18.07
N GLU A 390 -5.73 -1.87 17.49
CA GLU A 390 -4.27 -1.69 17.40
C GLU A 390 -3.78 -1.47 15.96
N TRP A 391 -4.03 -2.39 15.03
CA TRP A 391 -3.47 -2.29 13.66
C TRP A 391 -4.50 -2.02 12.55
N GLY A 392 -5.80 -2.14 12.87
CA GLY A 392 -6.83 -1.41 12.15
C GLY A 392 -8.14 -2.15 11.85
N THR A 393 -9.11 -1.39 11.34
CA THR A 393 -10.47 -1.85 11.04
C THR A 393 -10.72 -2.01 9.54
N ALA A 394 -11.89 -2.51 9.15
CA ALA A 394 -12.34 -2.52 7.74
C ALA A 394 -13.75 -1.95 7.64
N ASN A 395 -14.18 -1.56 6.44
CA ASN A 395 -15.54 -1.09 6.23
C ASN A 395 -16.08 -1.42 4.84
N ASP A 396 -17.42 -1.45 4.74
CA ASP A 396 -18.16 -1.59 3.48
C ASP A 396 -18.93 -0.32 3.11
N GLY A 397 -18.52 0.83 3.65
CA GLY A 397 -19.21 2.12 3.55
C GLY A 397 -20.47 2.27 4.42
N ARG A 398 -21.04 1.18 4.95
CA ARG A 398 -22.23 1.20 5.82
C ARG A 398 -21.93 0.72 7.23
N ARG A 399 -20.94 -0.16 7.38
CA ARG A 399 -20.54 -0.80 8.62
C ARG A 399 -19.05 -0.67 8.82
N VAL A 400 -18.64 -0.56 10.07
CA VAL A 400 -17.23 -0.65 10.50
C VAL A 400 -17.02 -2.00 11.15
N PHE A 401 -16.16 -2.84 10.60
CA PHE A 401 -15.78 -4.13 11.16
C PHE A 401 -14.51 -4.00 11.97
N PHE A 402 -14.56 -4.45 13.22
CA PHE A 402 -13.49 -4.23 14.18
C PHE A 402 -13.10 -5.51 14.91
N THR A 403 -11.88 -5.46 15.43
CA THR A 403 -11.42 -6.34 16.49
C THR A 403 -11.23 -5.50 17.74
N SER A 404 -11.82 -5.93 18.86
CA SER A 404 -11.55 -5.35 20.19
C SER A 404 -10.53 -6.22 20.89
N SER A 405 -9.26 -5.85 20.82
CA SER A 405 -8.17 -6.47 21.59
C SER A 405 -8.34 -6.19 23.08
N ASN A 406 -8.09 -7.18 23.93
CA ASN A 406 -8.15 -7.01 25.38
C ASN A 406 -6.93 -7.65 26.04
N MET A 407 -5.76 -7.02 25.88
CA MET A 407 -4.53 -7.51 26.48
C MET A 407 -4.55 -7.40 28.02
N GLY A 408 -5.26 -6.41 28.56
CA GLY A 408 -5.35 -6.17 30.00
C GLY A 408 -6.19 -7.20 30.76
N GLY A 409 -6.91 -8.09 30.07
CA GLY A 409 -7.74 -9.10 30.72
C GLY A 409 -8.95 -8.53 31.47
N ALA A 410 -9.40 -7.32 31.09
CA ALA A 410 -10.52 -6.65 31.74
C ALA A 410 -11.84 -7.37 31.41
N GLN A 411 -12.67 -7.61 32.41
CA GLN A 411 -13.99 -8.19 32.18
C GLN A 411 -14.89 -7.18 31.44
N HIS A 412 -15.57 -7.63 30.40
CA HIS A 412 -16.60 -6.86 29.71
C HIS A 412 -17.71 -7.76 29.20
N THR A 413 -18.92 -7.20 29.09
CA THR A 413 -20.12 -7.93 28.67
C THR A 413 -20.46 -7.57 27.23
N LEU A 414 -20.61 -8.60 26.40
CA LEU A 414 -21.01 -8.49 25.00
C LEU A 414 -22.53 -8.24 24.88
N PRO A 415 -23.04 -7.77 23.73
CA PRO A 415 -24.47 -7.50 23.52
C PRO A 415 -25.40 -8.70 23.76
N ASN A 416 -24.89 -9.92 23.64
CA ASN A 416 -25.63 -11.15 23.92
C ASN A 416 -25.69 -11.52 25.42
N GLY A 417 -25.11 -10.71 26.31
CA GLY A 417 -25.04 -10.93 27.76
C GLY A 417 -23.85 -11.78 28.23
N GLN A 418 -23.02 -12.29 27.32
CA GLN A 418 -21.83 -13.06 27.68
C GLN A 418 -20.72 -12.13 28.22
N THR A 419 -20.18 -12.45 29.40
CA THR A 419 -19.01 -11.77 29.94
C THR A 419 -17.73 -12.51 29.56
N ILE A 420 -16.77 -11.78 28.99
CA ILE A 420 -15.45 -12.29 28.59
C ILE A 420 -14.34 -11.35 29.08
N ASN A 421 -13.10 -11.83 29.02
CA ASN A 421 -11.90 -11.07 29.39
C ASN A 421 -10.78 -11.18 28.34
N TYR A 422 -11.13 -11.51 27.10
CA TYR A 422 -10.23 -11.64 25.95
C TYR A 422 -10.83 -10.87 24.76
N SER A 423 -10.31 -11.07 23.54
CA SER A 423 -10.75 -10.27 22.39
C SER A 423 -12.15 -10.62 21.90
N SER A 424 -12.76 -9.69 21.18
CA SER A 424 -14.02 -9.89 20.46
C SER A 424 -13.96 -9.30 19.06
N PHE A 425 -14.86 -9.75 18.19
CA PHE A 425 -15.05 -9.23 16.84
C PHE A 425 -16.42 -8.58 16.76
N GLY A 426 -16.56 -7.50 16.00
CA GLY A 426 -17.84 -6.81 15.91
C GLY A 426 -18.02 -5.97 14.66
N ALA A 427 -19.24 -5.42 14.55
CA ALA A 427 -19.56 -4.40 13.58
C ALA A 427 -20.30 -3.22 14.24
N LEU A 428 -19.96 -2.00 13.83
CA LEU A 428 -20.71 -0.79 14.10
C LEU A 428 -21.50 -0.36 12.86
N ASP A 429 -22.64 0.29 13.07
CA ASP A 429 -23.29 1.10 12.05
C ASP A 429 -22.48 2.39 11.83
N ALA A 430 -22.04 2.64 10.59
CA ALA A 430 -21.14 3.78 10.29
C ALA A 430 -21.82 5.14 10.49
N THR A 431 -23.15 5.21 10.43
CA THR A 431 -23.89 6.48 10.57
C THR A 431 -24.13 6.84 12.04
N THR A 432 -24.33 5.83 12.88
CA THR A 432 -24.79 6.03 14.27
C THR A 432 -23.80 5.60 15.35
N GLY A 433 -22.76 4.84 14.99
CA GLY A 433 -21.82 4.25 15.95
C GLY A 433 -22.40 3.11 16.78
N ARG A 434 -23.65 2.68 16.51
CA ARG A 434 -24.30 1.60 17.27
C ARG A 434 -23.66 0.25 16.94
N VAL A 435 -23.33 -0.53 17.96
CA VAL A 435 -22.93 -1.94 17.81
C VAL A 435 -24.08 -2.73 17.17
N LEU A 436 -23.83 -3.30 15.99
CA LEU A 436 -24.78 -4.15 15.27
C LEU A 436 -24.72 -5.59 15.77
N TRP A 437 -23.50 -6.10 15.96
CA TRP A 437 -23.22 -7.38 16.55
C TRP A 437 -21.81 -7.36 17.13
N GLN A 438 -21.58 -8.21 18.14
CA GLN A 438 -20.26 -8.44 18.69
C GLN A 438 -20.20 -9.84 19.28
N VAL A 439 -19.20 -10.62 18.88
CA VAL A 439 -19.02 -12.02 19.22
C VAL A 439 -17.64 -12.24 19.87
N PRO A 440 -17.50 -13.19 20.79
CA PRO A 440 -16.20 -13.49 21.38
C PRO A 440 -15.23 -14.03 20.32
N GLU A 441 -13.94 -13.79 20.50
CA GLU A 441 -12.92 -14.56 19.78
C GLU A 441 -13.13 -16.07 20.10
N PRO A 442 -13.31 -16.94 19.08
CA PRO A 442 -13.83 -18.30 19.31
C PRO A 442 -12.98 -19.23 20.20
N ASN A 443 -11.72 -18.87 20.44
CA ASN A 443 -10.73 -19.66 21.16
C ASN A 443 -10.08 -18.86 22.31
N GLY A 444 -10.74 -17.82 22.83
CA GLY A 444 -10.26 -17.06 23.99
C GLY A 444 -9.00 -16.22 23.73
N GLY A 445 -8.69 -15.92 22.47
CA GLY A 445 -7.44 -15.33 22.04
C GLY A 445 -7.36 -13.81 22.13
N ARG A 446 -6.13 -13.32 21.91
CA ARG A 446 -5.85 -11.92 21.62
C ARG A 446 -5.82 -11.70 20.11
N SER A 447 -6.56 -10.73 19.59
CA SER A 447 -6.54 -10.39 18.17
C SER A 447 -6.24 -8.91 18.03
N ILE A 448 -5.20 -8.58 17.27
CA ILE A 448 -4.70 -7.20 17.12
C ILE A 448 -4.48 -6.78 15.66
N GLY A 449 -4.49 -7.75 14.74
CA GLY A 449 -4.19 -7.50 13.34
C GLY A 449 -5.29 -6.70 12.61
N PRO A 450 -4.96 -6.09 11.46
CA PRO A 450 -5.94 -5.42 10.63
C PRO A 450 -7.05 -6.36 10.16
N VAL A 451 -8.29 -5.88 10.17
CA VAL A 451 -9.46 -6.58 9.63
C VAL A 451 -9.51 -6.43 8.10
N THR A 452 -10.05 -7.42 7.38
CA THR A 452 -10.32 -7.31 5.94
C THR A 452 -11.75 -7.72 5.64
N TYR A 453 -12.43 -7.00 4.74
CA TYR A 453 -13.76 -7.33 4.26
C TYR A 453 -13.73 -7.71 2.77
N ALA A 454 -14.52 -8.70 2.37
CA ALA A 454 -14.78 -8.99 0.96
C ALA A 454 -16.09 -9.80 0.83
N ASN A 455 -16.95 -9.41 -0.12
CA ASN A 455 -18.13 -10.18 -0.53
C ASN A 455 -19.01 -10.71 0.64
N GLY A 456 -19.28 -9.85 1.63
CA GLY A 456 -20.09 -10.20 2.80
C GLY A 456 -19.36 -10.99 3.88
N VAL A 457 -18.05 -11.18 3.77
CA VAL A 457 -17.21 -11.93 4.72
C VAL A 457 -16.16 -11.02 5.34
N VAL A 458 -15.94 -11.17 6.64
CA VAL A 458 -14.90 -10.48 7.43
C VAL A 458 -13.80 -11.47 7.79
N TYR A 459 -12.55 -11.11 7.55
CA TYR A 459 -11.37 -11.95 7.80
C TYR A 459 -10.47 -11.35 8.87
N VAL A 460 -10.11 -12.16 9.87
CA VAL A 460 -9.32 -11.71 11.03
C VAL A 460 -8.29 -12.77 11.43
N GLY A 461 -7.02 -12.34 11.50
CA GLY A 461 -5.93 -13.11 12.11
C GLY A 461 -5.81 -12.84 13.61
N SER A 462 -5.45 -13.88 14.36
CA SER A 462 -5.36 -13.84 15.82
C SER A 462 -3.97 -14.27 16.33
N MET A 463 -3.59 -13.76 17.49
CA MET A 463 -2.31 -14.05 18.15
C MET A 463 -2.25 -15.47 18.73
N ASN A 464 -3.37 -16.18 18.81
CA ASN A 464 -3.45 -17.60 19.16
C ASN A 464 -3.41 -18.52 17.91
N ASN A 465 -2.85 -18.00 16.81
CA ASN A 465 -2.55 -18.70 15.56
C ASN A 465 -3.75 -18.97 14.64
N TRP A 466 -4.93 -18.45 14.96
CA TRP A 466 -6.11 -18.65 14.13
C TRP A 466 -6.27 -17.58 13.05
N MET A 467 -6.75 -17.99 11.88
CA MET A 467 -7.41 -17.13 10.90
C MET A 467 -8.89 -17.49 10.90
N TYR A 468 -9.76 -16.48 10.93
CA TYR A 468 -11.21 -16.63 10.87
C TYR A 468 -11.78 -15.95 9.63
N ALA A 469 -12.85 -16.52 9.10
CA ALA A 469 -13.77 -15.87 8.19
C ALA A 469 -15.16 -15.85 8.84
N LEU A 470 -15.75 -14.67 8.98
CA LEU A 470 -17.02 -14.44 9.67
C LEU A 470 -18.05 -13.83 8.71
N ASP A 471 -19.31 -14.15 8.90
CA ASP A 471 -20.41 -13.46 8.22
C ASP A 471 -20.48 -11.99 8.67
N ALA A 472 -20.39 -11.05 7.72
CA ALA A 472 -20.38 -9.63 8.03
C ALA A 472 -21.72 -9.13 8.64
N GLY A 473 -22.82 -9.84 8.41
CA GLY A 473 -24.15 -9.50 8.89
C GLY A 473 -24.38 -9.80 10.38
N ASN A 474 -23.74 -10.84 10.92
CA ASN A 474 -24.04 -11.31 12.28
C ASN A 474 -22.83 -11.82 13.09
N GLY A 475 -21.63 -11.87 12.51
CA GLY A 475 -20.42 -12.35 13.18
C GLY A 475 -20.33 -13.87 13.32
N GLN A 476 -21.17 -14.65 12.64
CA GLN A 476 -21.07 -16.11 12.65
C GLN A 476 -19.76 -16.56 12.00
N VAL A 477 -18.99 -17.43 12.66
CA VAL A 477 -17.78 -18.02 12.07
C VAL A 477 -18.18 -19.01 10.98
N LEU A 478 -17.77 -18.72 9.75
CA LEU A 478 -18.05 -19.54 8.56
C LEU A 478 -16.89 -20.46 8.20
N TRP A 479 -15.67 -20.04 8.51
CA TRP A 479 -14.46 -20.82 8.30
C TRP A 479 -13.38 -20.42 9.32
N ARG A 480 -12.50 -21.36 9.66
CA ARG A 480 -11.32 -21.09 10.48
C ARG A 480 -10.18 -22.04 10.16
N PHE A 481 -8.96 -21.58 10.37
CA PHE A 481 -7.73 -22.37 10.21
C PHE A 481 -6.72 -22.01 11.28
N GLN A 482 -6.05 -23.01 11.84
CA GLN A 482 -4.97 -22.81 12.81
C GLN A 482 -3.63 -22.90 12.09
N GLY A 483 -2.94 -21.77 12.00
CA GLY A 483 -1.58 -21.67 11.45
C GLY A 483 -0.49 -22.11 12.43
N ALA A 484 0.75 -22.08 11.96
CA ALA A 484 1.92 -22.54 12.73
C ALA A 484 2.35 -21.60 13.87
N GLY A 485 1.96 -20.33 13.83
CA GLY A 485 2.29 -19.32 14.83
C GLY A 485 1.29 -18.18 14.89
N SER A 486 1.54 -17.21 15.77
CA SER A 486 0.64 -16.08 16.03
C SER A 486 0.52 -15.18 14.81
N SER A 487 -0.56 -14.44 14.65
CA SER A 487 -0.64 -13.48 13.55
C SER A 487 -1.23 -12.14 13.99
N ASN A 488 -0.53 -11.09 13.61
CA ASN A 488 -1.03 -9.71 13.56
C ASN A 488 -1.07 -9.17 12.13
N ALA A 489 -0.96 -10.05 11.12
CA ALA A 489 -1.02 -9.65 9.72
C ALA A 489 -2.46 -9.56 9.23
N GLY A 490 -2.78 -8.49 8.50
CA GLY A 490 -4.07 -8.39 7.83
C GLY A 490 -4.06 -9.24 6.55
N PRO A 491 -5.07 -10.06 6.26
CA PRO A 491 -5.11 -10.86 5.04
C PRO A 491 -5.47 -10.01 3.82
N ALA A 492 -5.04 -10.44 2.63
CA ALA A 492 -5.52 -9.90 1.35
C ALA A 492 -6.44 -10.92 0.68
N ILE A 493 -7.59 -10.45 0.17
CA ILE A 493 -8.56 -11.29 -0.53
C ILE A 493 -8.62 -10.86 -2.00
N VAL A 494 -8.29 -11.78 -2.89
CA VAL A 494 -8.17 -11.52 -4.33
C VAL A 494 -8.59 -12.76 -5.12
N GLY A 495 -9.55 -12.61 -6.02
CA GLY A 495 -9.86 -13.59 -7.07
C GLY A 495 -10.18 -14.98 -6.53
N GLY A 496 -10.97 -15.08 -5.46
CA GLY A 496 -11.32 -16.35 -4.86
C GLY A 496 -10.29 -16.90 -3.86
N ARG A 497 -9.27 -16.10 -3.48
CA ARG A 497 -8.15 -16.55 -2.66
C ARG A 497 -7.88 -15.63 -1.48
N LEU A 498 -7.47 -16.24 -0.37
CA LEU A 498 -7.01 -15.58 0.84
C LEU A 498 -5.49 -15.72 0.91
N TYR A 499 -4.77 -14.62 1.08
CA TYR A 499 -3.31 -14.57 1.30
C TYR A 499 -2.99 -14.02 2.68
N TRP A 500 -2.18 -14.74 3.47
CA TRP A 500 -2.00 -14.44 4.89
C TRP A 500 -0.61 -14.76 5.42
N GLY A 501 -0.01 -13.75 6.07
CA GLY A 501 1.25 -13.87 6.81
C GLY A 501 1.05 -14.45 8.21
N ASN A 502 1.98 -15.30 8.63
CA ASN A 502 1.95 -15.96 9.93
C ASN A 502 3.28 -15.78 10.68
N GLY A 503 3.19 -15.74 12.01
CA GLY A 503 4.27 -15.44 12.95
C GLY A 503 4.25 -13.99 13.43
N TYR A 504 4.52 -13.77 14.72
CA TYR A 504 4.85 -12.45 15.27
C TYR A 504 5.68 -12.62 16.56
N SER A 505 6.95 -12.20 16.52
CA SER A 505 7.90 -12.39 17.63
C SER A 505 7.70 -11.42 18.80
N ARG A 506 6.93 -10.35 18.63
CA ARG A 506 6.69 -9.32 19.66
C ARG A 506 5.44 -9.64 20.48
N GLY A 507 5.55 -10.64 21.35
CA GLY A 507 4.46 -11.05 22.27
C GLY A 507 3.58 -12.18 21.74
N GLY A 508 4.06 -12.94 20.75
CA GLY A 508 3.40 -14.12 20.20
C GLY A 508 4.39 -15.23 19.85
N THR A 509 3.92 -16.24 19.14
CA THR A 509 4.73 -17.34 18.62
C THR A 509 5.24 -17.02 17.21
N THR A 510 6.47 -17.43 16.93
CA THR A 510 7.08 -17.23 15.61
C THR A 510 6.65 -18.31 14.62
N SER A 511 6.69 -17.95 13.35
CA SER A 511 6.46 -18.83 12.21
C SER A 511 7.13 -18.20 11.00
N THR A 512 7.49 -19.01 10.02
CA THR A 512 8.01 -18.57 8.72
C THR A 512 7.09 -19.00 7.59
N THR A 513 5.82 -19.30 7.90
CA THR A 513 4.87 -19.77 6.90
C THR A 513 4.01 -18.63 6.41
N PHE A 514 3.94 -18.44 5.10
CA PHE A 514 2.93 -17.62 4.45
C PHE A 514 1.94 -18.54 3.75
N TYR A 515 0.64 -18.32 3.94
CA TYR A 515 -0.41 -19.20 3.43
C TYR A 515 -1.19 -18.55 2.28
N SER A 516 -1.61 -19.39 1.33
CA SER A 516 -2.71 -19.08 0.41
C SER A 516 -3.80 -20.14 0.54
N PHE A 517 -5.07 -19.72 0.54
CA PHE A 517 -6.24 -20.59 0.54
C PHE A 517 -7.10 -20.30 -0.68
N GLY A 518 -7.77 -21.32 -1.20
CA GLY A 518 -8.73 -21.23 -2.30
C GLY A 518 -9.77 -22.34 -2.20
N LEU A 519 -10.78 -22.31 -3.06
CA LEU A 519 -11.79 -23.36 -3.13
C LEU A 519 -11.25 -24.58 -3.89
N PRO A 520 -11.68 -25.81 -3.55
CA PRO A 520 -11.32 -27.02 -4.30
C PRO A 520 -11.81 -26.92 -5.76
N GLY A 521 -10.96 -27.29 -6.71
CA GLY A 521 -11.33 -27.36 -8.13
C GLY A 521 -11.44 -26.01 -8.84
N THR A 522 -11.14 -24.89 -8.18
CA THR A 522 -10.84 -23.63 -8.90
C THR A 522 -9.46 -23.81 -9.55
N PRO A 523 -9.36 -23.84 -10.89
CA PRO A 523 -8.07 -24.05 -11.53
C PRO A 523 -7.13 -22.89 -11.18
N THR A 524 -5.87 -23.20 -10.90
CA THR A 524 -4.77 -22.25 -10.63
C THR A 524 -4.35 -21.43 -11.85
N THR A 525 -5.15 -21.43 -12.92
CA THR A 525 -4.86 -20.65 -14.12
C THR A 525 -5.03 -19.15 -13.86
N PRO A 526 -4.03 -18.32 -14.21
CA PRO A 526 -4.22 -16.88 -14.34
C PRO A 526 -5.44 -16.59 -15.22
N PRO A 527 -6.18 -15.47 -15.01
CA PRO A 527 -7.24 -15.06 -15.92
C PRO A 527 -6.63 -14.89 -17.31
N THR A 528 -6.79 -15.91 -18.14
CA THR A 528 -6.45 -15.93 -19.54
C THR A 528 -7.77 -15.92 -20.29
N THR A 529 -8.36 -14.74 -20.37
CA THR A 529 -9.28 -14.39 -21.44
C THR A 529 -8.81 -13.12 -22.14
N PRO A 530 -7.78 -13.21 -23.01
CA PRO A 530 -7.86 -12.55 -24.30
C PRO A 530 -9.01 -13.18 -25.12
N PRO A 531 -9.77 -12.40 -25.91
CA PRO A 531 -10.98 -12.87 -26.58
C PRO A 531 -10.74 -14.13 -27.42
N THR A 532 -11.62 -15.12 -27.23
CA THR A 532 -11.62 -16.42 -27.90
C THR A 532 -11.91 -16.28 -29.40
N THR A 533 -10.89 -16.52 -30.23
CA THR A 533 -10.89 -17.55 -31.29
C THR A 533 -9.54 -17.60 -32.02
N PRO A 534 -8.79 -18.72 -31.92
CA PRO A 534 -7.80 -19.09 -32.94
C PRO A 534 -8.16 -20.41 -33.66
N PRO A 535 -7.90 -20.55 -34.98
CA PRO A 535 -8.08 -21.82 -35.70
C PRO A 535 -6.99 -22.86 -35.36
N THR A 536 -7.46 -24.04 -34.96
CA THR A 536 -6.99 -25.40 -35.26
C THR A 536 -5.49 -25.71 -35.46
N THR A 537 -5.00 -26.51 -34.51
CA THR A 537 -4.10 -27.69 -34.61
C THR A 537 -2.56 -27.55 -34.66
N PRO A 538 -1.83 -28.52 -34.04
CA PRO A 538 -0.55 -28.34 -33.31
C PRO A 538 0.64 -29.15 -33.90
N PRO A 539 1.90 -28.94 -33.44
CA PRO A 539 2.67 -30.06 -32.83
C PRO A 539 3.60 -29.61 -31.66
N THR A 540 3.55 -30.26 -30.48
CA THR A 540 4.38 -31.37 -29.97
C THR A 540 5.88 -31.10 -29.68
N THR A 541 6.18 -31.19 -28.37
CA THR A 541 7.44 -31.60 -27.69
C THR A 541 8.67 -30.68 -27.65
N PRO A 542 9.44 -30.73 -26.53
CA PRO A 542 10.25 -29.61 -26.00
C PRO A 542 11.77 -29.84 -26.08
N PRO A 543 12.62 -28.78 -26.00
CA PRO A 543 13.97 -28.98 -25.45
C PRO A 543 14.52 -27.90 -24.51
N THR A 544 15.03 -28.42 -23.39
CA THR A 544 16.22 -28.13 -22.58
C THR A 544 17.29 -27.10 -23.02
N THR A 545 17.65 -26.25 -22.04
CA THR A 545 18.96 -25.62 -21.66
C THR A 545 19.78 -24.73 -22.63
N PRO A 546 20.50 -23.71 -22.10
CA PRO A 546 20.93 -22.49 -22.82
C PRO A 546 22.41 -22.47 -23.26
N PRO A 547 22.80 -21.61 -24.22
CA PRO A 547 24.20 -21.23 -24.40
C PRO A 547 24.50 -19.73 -24.15
N THR A 548 25.73 -19.53 -23.68
CA THR A 548 26.44 -18.34 -23.22
C THR A 548 27.21 -17.58 -24.32
N THR A 549 27.61 -16.35 -23.95
CA THR A 549 28.67 -15.45 -24.49
C THR A 549 28.38 -14.43 -25.63
N PRO A 550 28.82 -13.14 -25.48
CA PRO A 550 28.67 -12.07 -26.48
C PRO A 550 29.98 -11.72 -27.25
N PRO A 551 29.89 -11.18 -28.50
CA PRO A 551 30.95 -10.39 -29.16
C PRO A 551 30.47 -8.95 -29.49
N THR A 552 31.23 -7.88 -29.78
CA THR A 552 32.64 -7.44 -29.68
C THR A 552 32.60 -5.91 -29.84
N SER A 553 33.60 -5.19 -29.31
CA SER A 553 33.67 -3.72 -29.19
C SER A 553 34.08 -2.95 -30.45
N ALA A 554 33.49 -1.76 -30.66
CA ALA A 554 33.84 -0.77 -31.69
C ALA A 554 35.07 0.11 -31.29
N PRO A 555 35.73 0.82 -32.23
CA PRO A 555 36.95 1.60 -31.98
C PRO A 555 36.76 2.77 -30.99
N PRO A 556 37.82 3.18 -30.24
CA PRO A 556 37.73 4.26 -29.26
C PRO A 556 37.46 5.59 -29.96
N GLY A 557 36.29 6.18 -29.70
CA GLY A 557 35.90 7.52 -30.19
C GLY A 557 34.68 7.54 -31.13
N ALA A 558 34.17 6.39 -31.58
CA ALA A 558 33.01 6.30 -32.48
C ALA A 558 31.71 5.88 -31.76
N CYS A 559 30.56 6.08 -32.41
CA CYS A 559 29.29 5.52 -31.93
C CYS A 559 29.35 3.98 -31.93
N GLY A 560 28.95 3.35 -30.83
CA GLY A 560 28.83 1.90 -30.70
C GLY A 560 27.37 1.45 -30.60
N ALA A 561 27.06 0.24 -31.08
CA ALA A 561 25.77 -0.41 -30.89
C ALA A 561 25.95 -1.86 -30.40
N ALA A 562 25.08 -2.33 -29.50
CA ALA A 562 25.07 -3.70 -29.01
C ALA A 562 23.64 -4.25 -29.03
N TYR A 563 23.44 -5.39 -29.69
CA TYR A 563 22.14 -6.03 -29.87
C TYR A 563 21.97 -7.18 -28.88
N ARG A 564 20.79 -7.31 -28.27
CA ARG A 564 20.41 -8.49 -27.50
C ARG A 564 18.95 -8.89 -27.73
N ILE A 565 18.69 -10.20 -27.71
CA ILE A 565 17.33 -10.75 -27.64
C ILE A 565 16.95 -10.81 -26.16
N LEU A 566 15.92 -10.07 -25.76
CA LEU A 566 15.42 -10.05 -24.38
C LEU A 566 14.53 -11.24 -24.08
N ASN A 567 13.66 -11.59 -25.03
CA ASN A 567 12.74 -12.70 -24.95
C ASN A 567 12.41 -13.20 -26.37
N GLN A 568 12.01 -14.47 -26.51
CA GLN A 568 11.55 -15.02 -27.78
C GLN A 568 10.42 -16.03 -27.58
N TRP A 569 9.51 -16.12 -28.54
CA TRP A 569 8.36 -17.02 -28.58
C TRP A 569 8.19 -17.58 -30.01
N PRO A 570 7.33 -18.59 -30.23
CA PRO A 570 7.08 -19.11 -31.57
C PRO A 570 6.65 -17.98 -32.53
N GLY A 571 7.47 -17.73 -33.55
CA GLY A 571 7.20 -16.73 -34.59
C GLY A 571 7.52 -15.28 -34.21
N GLY A 572 7.96 -14.98 -32.99
CA GLY A 572 8.31 -13.62 -32.57
C GLY A 572 9.36 -13.51 -31.48
N PHE A 573 9.89 -12.30 -31.29
CA PHE A 573 10.89 -12.00 -30.28
C PHE A 573 10.90 -10.52 -29.92
N GLN A 574 11.48 -10.22 -28.76
CA GLN A 574 11.77 -8.86 -28.34
C GLN A 574 13.29 -8.64 -28.42
N GLY A 575 13.69 -7.66 -29.24
CA GLY A 575 15.07 -7.20 -29.35
C GLY A 575 15.27 -5.87 -28.63
N GLU A 576 16.46 -5.67 -28.09
CA GLU A 576 16.92 -4.37 -27.60
C GLU A 576 18.30 -4.08 -28.16
N VAL A 577 18.52 -2.81 -28.52
CA VAL A 577 19.82 -2.32 -28.95
C VAL A 577 20.24 -1.16 -28.06
N THR A 578 21.44 -1.29 -27.47
CA THR A 578 22.10 -0.20 -26.74
C THR A 578 22.99 0.58 -27.68
N VAL A 579 22.81 1.89 -27.75
CA VAL A 579 23.68 2.85 -28.44
C VAL A 579 24.60 3.52 -27.43
N ARG A 580 25.91 3.54 -27.67
CA ARG A 580 26.92 4.09 -26.78
C ARG A 580 27.69 5.21 -27.46
N ALA A 581 27.83 6.34 -26.77
CA ALA A 581 28.76 7.38 -27.16
C ALA A 581 30.19 6.97 -26.75
N GLY A 582 31.16 7.22 -27.63
CA GLY A 582 32.57 7.15 -27.26
C GLY A 582 32.98 8.31 -26.35
N THR A 583 34.22 8.77 -26.46
CA THR A 583 34.71 9.93 -25.70
C THR A 583 34.13 11.27 -26.19
N ALA A 584 33.41 11.29 -27.31
CA ALA A 584 32.65 12.44 -27.81
C ALA A 584 31.14 12.19 -27.66
N ALA A 585 30.38 13.24 -27.32
CA ALA A 585 28.92 13.19 -27.27
C ALA A 585 28.31 12.99 -28.68
N LEU A 586 27.18 12.30 -28.74
CA LEU A 586 26.39 12.13 -29.97
C LEU A 586 25.29 13.20 -30.00
N ASN A 587 25.07 13.83 -31.16
CA ASN A 587 23.94 14.75 -31.40
C ASN A 587 22.87 14.12 -32.31
N GLY A 588 22.93 12.80 -32.45
CA GLY A 588 22.08 11.97 -33.28
C GLY A 588 22.77 10.63 -33.50
N TRP A 589 22.01 9.58 -33.76
CA TRP A 589 22.57 8.27 -34.06
C TRP A 589 21.71 7.50 -35.04
N THR A 590 22.37 6.65 -35.82
CA THR A 590 21.75 5.73 -36.77
C THR A 590 22.42 4.38 -36.62
N VAL A 591 21.64 3.35 -36.33
CA VAL A 591 22.12 1.97 -36.16
C VAL A 591 21.67 1.11 -37.33
N GLY A 592 22.58 0.31 -37.87
CA GLY A 592 22.31 -0.59 -38.99
C GLY A 592 22.69 -2.03 -38.70
N TRP A 593 21.87 -2.99 -39.14
CA TRP A 593 22.21 -4.42 -39.15
C TRP A 593 21.45 -5.16 -40.25
N THR A 594 21.82 -6.43 -40.49
CA THR A 594 21.11 -7.33 -41.41
C THR A 594 20.64 -8.56 -40.67
N PHE A 595 19.36 -8.91 -40.81
CA PHE A 595 18.81 -10.15 -40.28
C PHE A 595 19.23 -11.35 -41.14
N ALA A 596 19.71 -12.43 -40.50
CA ALA A 596 20.23 -13.59 -41.21
C ALA A 596 19.16 -14.65 -41.55
N ASN A 597 18.04 -14.67 -40.83
CA ASN A 597 17.13 -15.82 -40.80
C ASN A 597 15.65 -15.41 -40.90
N GLY A 598 15.32 -14.60 -41.90
CA GLY A 598 13.93 -14.20 -42.18
C GLY A 598 13.28 -13.32 -41.13
N GLN A 599 14.07 -12.75 -40.21
CA GLN A 599 13.55 -11.90 -39.15
C GLN A 599 13.10 -10.54 -39.70
N ARG A 600 12.08 -9.95 -39.08
CA ARG A 600 11.51 -8.64 -39.46
C ARG A 600 11.10 -7.87 -38.21
N ILE A 601 11.29 -6.55 -38.19
CA ILE A 601 10.71 -5.71 -37.13
C ILE A 601 9.21 -5.56 -37.37
N THR A 602 8.38 -5.81 -36.36
CA THR A 602 6.93 -5.62 -36.40
C THR A 602 6.48 -4.39 -35.62
N GLN A 603 7.18 -4.02 -34.54
CA GLN A 603 6.93 -2.80 -33.77
C GLN A 603 8.24 -2.28 -33.20
N ILE A 604 8.43 -0.97 -33.10
CA ILE A 604 9.63 -0.35 -32.53
C ILE A 604 9.25 0.80 -31.60
N TRP A 605 10.02 1.00 -30.54
CA TRP A 605 9.92 2.16 -29.65
C TRP A 605 11.31 2.77 -29.44
N SER A 606 11.35 4.05 -29.06
CA SER A 606 12.59 4.82 -28.88
C SER A 606 13.48 4.86 -30.15
N GLY A 607 12.92 4.64 -31.34
CA GLY A 607 13.63 4.68 -32.61
C GLY A 607 12.67 4.60 -33.79
N THR A 608 13.10 5.08 -34.95
CA THR A 608 12.36 4.97 -36.21
C THR A 608 13.09 4.03 -37.15
N ALA A 609 12.46 2.90 -37.48
CA ALA A 609 13.05 1.88 -38.35
C ALA A 609 12.70 2.08 -39.83
N THR A 610 13.67 1.83 -40.70
CA THR A 610 13.47 1.62 -42.14
C THR A 610 14.07 0.26 -42.49
N ALA A 611 13.30 -0.58 -43.18
CA ALA A 611 13.74 -1.92 -43.58
C ALA A 611 13.71 -2.06 -45.11
N SER A 612 14.77 -2.63 -45.68
CA SER A 612 14.86 -3.01 -47.10
C SER A 612 15.36 -4.45 -47.19
N GLY A 613 14.46 -5.37 -47.55
CA GLY A 613 14.73 -6.80 -47.49
C GLY A 613 15.07 -7.25 -46.06
N ALA A 614 16.27 -7.80 -45.86
CA ALA A 614 16.79 -8.20 -44.56
C ALA A 614 17.57 -7.08 -43.83
N GLY A 615 17.88 -5.98 -44.51
CA GLY A 615 18.60 -4.84 -43.94
C GLY A 615 17.68 -3.94 -43.13
N VAL A 616 18.11 -3.61 -41.91
CA VAL A 616 17.41 -2.73 -40.98
C VAL A 616 18.30 -1.53 -40.65
N THR A 617 17.72 -0.33 -40.71
CA THR A 617 18.33 0.90 -40.23
C THR A 617 17.37 1.56 -39.23
N VAL A 618 17.85 1.93 -38.04
CA VAL A 618 17.07 2.62 -37.01
C VAL A 618 17.73 3.96 -36.69
N ARG A 619 16.95 5.04 -36.76
CA ARG A 619 17.38 6.38 -36.35
C ARG A 619 16.78 6.75 -35.00
N ASN A 620 17.46 7.62 -34.26
CA ASN A 620 16.94 8.19 -33.01
C ASN A 620 15.62 8.94 -33.23
N VAL A 621 14.81 9.02 -32.18
CA VAL A 621 13.67 9.94 -32.10
C VAL A 621 14.10 11.22 -31.37
N GLY A 622 13.22 12.24 -31.34
CA GLY A 622 13.60 13.60 -30.91
C GLY A 622 14.23 13.69 -29.51
N TYR A 623 13.79 12.88 -28.56
CA TYR A 623 14.26 12.98 -27.16
C TYR A 623 15.54 12.18 -26.85
N ASN A 624 15.95 11.23 -27.69
CA ASN A 624 17.07 10.33 -27.39
C ASN A 624 18.25 10.42 -28.38
N GLY A 625 18.27 11.43 -29.25
CA GLY A 625 19.38 11.68 -30.17
C GLY A 625 20.66 12.18 -29.48
N ALA A 626 20.50 12.98 -28.43
CA ALA A 626 21.62 13.49 -27.64
C ALA A 626 22.09 12.43 -26.63
N VAL A 627 23.33 11.97 -26.75
CA VAL A 627 23.95 11.04 -25.81
C VAL A 627 25.26 11.65 -25.33
N PRO A 628 25.44 11.96 -24.03
CA PRO A 628 26.67 12.58 -23.54
C PRO A 628 27.88 11.67 -23.77
N ALA A 629 29.08 12.24 -23.79
CA ALA A 629 30.33 11.46 -23.89
C ALA A 629 30.37 10.37 -22.79
N ASN A 630 30.76 9.16 -23.18
CA ASN A 630 30.73 7.94 -22.35
C ASN A 630 29.32 7.52 -21.86
N GLY A 631 28.26 8.15 -22.35
CA GLY A 631 26.87 7.81 -22.06
C GLY A 631 26.30 6.75 -23.00
N SER A 632 25.08 6.32 -22.72
CA SER A 632 24.35 5.37 -23.58
C SER A 632 22.86 5.64 -23.57
N THR A 633 22.19 5.23 -24.64
CA THR A 633 20.72 5.16 -24.74
C THR A 633 20.31 3.79 -25.30
N THR A 634 19.03 3.44 -25.20
CA THR A 634 18.51 2.18 -25.71
C THR A 634 17.25 2.40 -26.53
N PHE A 635 17.05 1.51 -27.50
CA PHE A 635 15.77 1.33 -28.16
C PHE A 635 15.43 -0.15 -28.21
N GLY A 636 14.14 -0.44 -28.25
CA GLY A 636 13.64 -1.81 -28.28
C GLY A 636 12.62 -2.00 -29.40
N PHE A 637 12.41 -3.25 -29.77
CA PHE A 637 11.48 -3.60 -30.81
C PHE A 637 10.92 -5.01 -30.62
N LEU A 638 9.73 -5.24 -31.16
CA LEU A 638 9.20 -6.57 -31.43
C LEU A 638 9.57 -6.95 -32.85
N GLY A 639 10.01 -8.19 -33.04
CA GLY A 639 10.28 -8.76 -34.34
C GLY A 639 9.60 -10.11 -34.53
N SER A 640 9.36 -10.48 -35.79
CA SER A 640 8.98 -11.83 -36.20
C SER A 640 10.17 -12.58 -36.76
N TRP A 641 10.12 -13.91 -36.76
CA TRP A 641 11.14 -14.77 -37.36
C TRP A 641 10.55 -16.08 -37.89
N THR A 642 11.19 -16.69 -38.88
CA THR A 642 10.82 -17.99 -39.44
C THR A 642 12.06 -18.89 -39.48
N GLY A 643 12.10 -19.94 -38.64
CA GLY A 643 13.18 -20.94 -38.64
C GLY A 643 14.21 -20.80 -37.52
N THR A 644 15.06 -19.78 -37.51
CA THR A 644 16.04 -19.56 -36.42
C THR A 644 16.15 -18.07 -36.13
N ASN A 645 16.34 -17.69 -34.87
CA ASN A 645 16.47 -16.29 -34.48
C ASN A 645 17.89 -15.95 -34.01
N ALA A 646 18.85 -15.95 -34.94
CA ALA A 646 20.24 -15.60 -34.62
C ALA A 646 20.42 -14.09 -34.39
N VAL A 647 21.25 -13.73 -33.41
CA VAL A 647 21.67 -12.34 -33.16
C VAL A 647 22.42 -11.81 -34.38
N PRO A 648 22.03 -10.65 -34.95
CA PRO A 648 22.74 -10.05 -36.08
C PRO A 648 24.18 -9.66 -35.74
N ALA A 649 25.11 -10.00 -36.63
CA ALA A 649 26.51 -9.53 -36.58
C ALA A 649 27.06 -9.37 -38.01
N PRO A 650 27.74 -8.25 -38.34
CA PRO A 650 28.02 -7.09 -37.50
C PRO A 650 26.82 -6.14 -37.32
N ILE A 651 26.83 -5.34 -36.25
CA ILE A 651 25.94 -4.19 -36.04
C ILE A 651 26.77 -2.90 -36.16
N SER A 652 26.28 -1.91 -36.90
CA SER A 652 26.95 -0.62 -37.10
C SER A 652 26.23 0.50 -36.37
N CYS A 653 26.98 1.53 -35.97
CA CYS A 653 26.40 2.82 -35.55
C CYS A 653 27.16 3.99 -36.17
N THR A 654 26.43 5.00 -36.61
CA THR A 654 26.97 6.27 -37.12
C THR A 654 26.28 7.45 -36.44
N SER A 655 27.01 8.53 -36.16
CA SER A 655 26.48 9.82 -35.72
C SER A 655 26.57 10.83 -36.88
N PRO A 656 25.59 11.75 -37.06
CA PRO A 656 25.63 12.80 -38.08
C PRO A 656 26.80 13.77 -37.95
#